data_AF-A0A6J8E854-F1
#
_entry.id   AF-A0A6J8E854-F1
#
_cell.length_a   1.000
_cell.length_b   1.000
_cell.length_c   1.000
_cell.angle_alpha   90.00
_cell.angle_beta   90.00
_cell.angle_gamma   90.00
#
_symmetry.space_group_name_H-M   'P 1'
#
loop_
_entity.id
_entity.type
_entity.pdbx_description
1 polymer ?
#
loop_
_entity_poly.entity_id
_entity_poly.type
_entity_poly.pdbx_seq_one_letter_code
_entity_poly.pdbx_strand_id
1 'polypeptide(L)'
;MGEMYDLPDLWGNKTEFTKLEEATTALAGFVKADAEDFVFVQNITTGVNTVLKSLRLNPDDIIVYTDMAYCAIQYTCEELVKHSECKGKVSKHMLFSFEFPIKSEDDVIEAFRSYFSKNKNVRIVIIEHISSPLSVRIPIEKLIPLCKEYGVLKLIDGAHALGQIPLNLRELNADFYTGNLHKWFYCPRGCAFLYMKKIHKDWVKPLVTSFRHYEGFHNMLHTQGTRDTSVFCVVPEAIKFYSDIGGYEKIHNYVAPLIEKAACMLTDAWKTNTLPIPKSMEPPFMRLVQLPQQQKQLIDENKQNKIVDNIIKNKIAIYPVVFGEQTYLRITANVYNTDEDYRKLYNGWCSRCIVISLVTAVFFIIFEYKLFYMTDENALSENRIQMLMPKPKTFKVKHKICPMFECGTCGIGNAIFQFASAFGIALHLNMTLVITENDLFNTIFDIKDKNIQKHKSRHICDKMPIITEKFGCCAYDSKFRNLNSSRDYRLRHYLHSWKYFHGYEDRIRKVLVFKRHLLTYSKNVIKNLISKHGFHSSSDTITVGIHVRRGDMVKKFQRGYNVPTKNYFANAIRYMSSKFNKTILFIIASNDKEWTSKNVISNKDLKNYKIELLTNTKPEVDFTILSNCNHVITSVGTFGWWMGWIANGLTVYYKWPARPNTFLGSQYNKNFTDFFYPDWVGIP
;
A
#
# COMPACT_ATOMS: atom_id res chain seq x y z
N MET A 1 31.95 22.74 -10.17
CA MET A 1 31.83 21.31 -10.54
C MET A 1 32.99 20.82 -11.41
N GLY A 2 33.59 21.60 -12.33
CA GLY A 2 34.79 21.16 -13.07
C GLY A 2 35.93 20.67 -12.17
N GLU A 3 36.27 21.45 -11.14
CA GLU A 3 37.30 21.08 -10.15
C GLU A 3 37.05 19.74 -9.44
N MET A 4 35.79 19.33 -9.22
CA MET A 4 35.46 18.04 -8.60
C MET A 4 35.92 16.86 -9.47
N TYR A 5 35.86 17.02 -10.80
CA TYR A 5 36.28 15.99 -11.75
C TYR A 5 37.75 16.12 -12.12
N ASP A 6 38.26 17.34 -12.22
CA ASP A 6 39.65 17.61 -12.62
C ASP A 6 40.63 17.36 -11.46
N LEU A 7 40.22 17.61 -10.20
CA LEU A 7 41.04 17.52 -8.99
C LEU A 7 40.25 16.91 -7.81
N PRO A 8 39.81 15.63 -7.90
CA PRO A 8 38.90 15.02 -6.93
C PRO A 8 39.42 14.99 -5.49
N ASP A 9 40.73 14.80 -5.29
CA ASP A 9 41.33 14.78 -3.94
C ASP A 9 41.39 16.17 -3.30
N LEU A 10 41.68 17.21 -4.09
CA LEU A 10 41.62 18.60 -3.62
C LEU A 10 40.19 18.98 -3.25
N TRP A 11 39.24 18.59 -4.11
CA TRP A 11 37.83 18.81 -3.89
C TRP A 11 37.37 18.17 -2.57
N GLY A 12 37.54 16.85 -2.44
CA GLY A 12 37.02 16.11 -1.28
C GLY A 12 37.70 16.43 0.04
N ASN A 13 38.98 16.84 0.03
CA ASN A 13 39.71 17.13 1.27
C ASN A 13 39.63 18.59 1.71
N LYS A 14 39.35 19.54 0.80
CA LYS A 14 39.41 20.97 1.10
C LYS A 14 38.23 21.76 0.53
N THR A 15 38.07 21.76 -0.80
CA THR A 15 37.11 22.66 -1.48
C THR A 15 35.67 22.38 -1.06
N GLU A 16 35.30 21.10 -0.90
CA GLU A 16 33.98 20.68 -0.45
C GLU A 16 33.59 21.31 0.89
N PHE A 17 34.49 21.27 1.89
CA PHE A 17 34.18 21.77 3.23
C PHE A 17 33.94 23.27 3.25
N THR A 18 34.78 24.04 2.56
CA THR A 18 34.59 25.50 2.42
C THR A 18 33.26 25.80 1.73
N LYS A 19 32.93 25.08 0.65
CA LYS A 19 31.66 25.27 -0.07
C LYS A 19 30.44 24.90 0.77
N LEU A 20 30.54 23.87 1.60
CA LEU A 20 29.47 23.51 2.54
C LEU A 20 29.27 24.56 3.63
N GLU A 21 30.35 25.17 4.13
CA GLU A 21 30.28 26.25 5.12
C GLU A 21 29.65 27.53 4.54
N GLU A 22 30.05 27.91 3.32
CA GLU A 22 29.43 29.00 2.55
C GLU A 22 27.93 28.73 2.35
N ALA A 23 27.57 27.51 1.92
CA ALA A 23 26.18 27.10 1.73
C ALA A 23 25.37 27.12 3.03
N THR A 24 25.95 26.67 4.13
CA THR A 24 25.30 26.66 5.45
C THR A 24 25.04 28.09 5.93
N THR A 25 26.03 28.97 5.79
CA THR A 25 25.91 30.39 6.17
C THR A 25 24.88 31.12 5.33
N ALA A 26 24.89 30.92 4.01
CA ALA A 26 23.91 31.52 3.10
C ALA A 26 22.48 31.06 3.43
N LEU A 27 22.28 29.76 3.66
CA LEU A 27 20.98 29.21 4.04
C LEU A 27 20.51 29.77 5.39
N ALA A 28 21.37 29.80 6.40
CA ALA A 28 21.05 30.29 7.72
C ALA A 28 20.63 31.77 7.69
N GLY A 29 21.33 32.60 6.91
CA GLY A 29 20.94 33.98 6.65
C GLY A 29 19.57 34.07 5.98
N PHE A 30 19.31 33.25 4.96
CA PHE A 30 18.04 33.24 4.23
C PHE A 30 16.83 32.88 5.11
N VAL A 31 16.96 31.90 6.01
CA VAL A 31 15.86 31.47 6.92
C VAL A 31 15.94 32.10 8.31
N LYS A 32 16.77 33.14 8.48
CA LYS A 32 16.98 33.91 9.71
C LYS A 32 17.28 33.04 10.93
N ALA A 33 18.38 32.30 10.89
CA ALA A 33 18.91 31.53 12.02
C ALA A 33 20.44 31.54 12.01
N ASP A 34 21.06 30.89 12.98
CA ASP A 34 22.51 30.84 13.14
C ASP A 34 23.08 29.63 12.38
N ALA A 35 24.17 29.83 11.63
CA ALA A 35 24.76 28.79 10.78
C ALA A 35 25.15 27.52 11.57
N GLU A 36 25.57 27.71 12.83
CA GLU A 36 25.93 26.60 13.72
C GLU A 36 24.76 25.64 14.00
N ASP A 37 23.51 26.08 13.85
CA ASP A 37 22.33 25.27 14.15
C ASP A 37 21.88 24.37 12.98
N PHE A 38 22.59 24.41 11.84
CA PHE A 38 22.23 23.67 10.63
C PHE A 38 23.17 22.52 10.30
N VAL A 39 22.57 21.48 9.75
CA VAL A 39 23.29 20.47 8.96
C VAL A 39 22.52 20.15 7.68
N PHE A 40 23.24 19.82 6.61
CA PHE A 40 22.64 19.32 5.39
C PHE A 40 22.29 17.84 5.50
N VAL A 41 21.11 17.47 5.01
CA VAL A 41 20.59 16.10 4.92
C VAL A 41 20.02 15.86 3.53
N GLN A 42 19.91 14.60 3.10
CA GLN A 42 19.46 14.29 1.73
C GLN A 42 18.00 14.71 1.49
N ASN A 43 17.17 14.59 2.52
CA ASN A 43 15.75 14.89 2.47
C ASN A 43 15.19 14.93 3.90
N ILE A 44 13.95 15.40 4.02
CA ILE A 44 13.17 15.42 5.27
C ILE A 44 13.14 14.06 5.96
N THR A 45 12.98 12.98 5.20
CA THR A 45 12.92 11.62 5.78
C THR A 45 14.20 11.32 6.56
N THR A 46 15.37 11.67 6.03
CA THR A 46 16.64 11.59 6.76
C THR A 46 16.65 12.50 7.99
N GLY A 47 16.23 13.76 7.87
CA GLY A 47 16.21 14.72 8.98
C GLY A 47 15.36 14.24 10.15
N VAL A 48 14.13 13.82 9.88
CA VAL A 48 13.20 13.25 10.88
C VAL A 48 13.79 11.98 11.48
N ASN A 49 14.35 11.07 10.68
CA ASN A 49 14.98 9.84 11.19
C ASN A 49 16.14 10.15 12.12
N THR A 50 16.98 11.13 11.78
CA THR A 50 18.15 11.52 12.57
C THR A 50 17.74 11.97 13.98
N VAL A 51 16.69 12.79 14.08
CA VAL A 51 16.15 13.26 15.36
C VAL A 51 15.48 12.11 16.12
N LEU A 52 14.51 11.44 15.50
CA LEU A 52 13.70 10.43 16.19
C LEU A 52 14.54 9.23 16.65
N LYS A 53 15.46 8.72 15.82
CA LYS A 53 16.31 7.58 16.21
C LYS A 53 17.36 7.93 17.27
N SER A 54 17.65 9.22 17.46
CA SER A 54 18.50 9.71 18.55
C SER A 54 17.72 9.92 19.85
N LEU A 55 16.39 10.00 19.78
CA LEU A 55 15.56 10.30 20.93
C LEU A 55 15.61 9.15 21.95
N ARG A 56 16.01 9.48 23.17
CA ARG A 56 15.92 8.56 24.30
C ARG A 56 14.51 8.59 24.85
N LEU A 57 13.76 7.53 24.57
CA LEU A 57 12.43 7.32 25.13
C LEU A 57 12.53 6.59 26.48
N ASN A 58 11.74 7.07 27.42
CA ASN A 58 11.42 6.38 28.66
C ASN A 58 10.16 5.51 28.46
N PRO A 59 9.92 4.54 29.36
CA PRO A 59 8.62 3.89 29.42
C PRO A 59 7.48 4.93 29.49
N ASP A 60 6.38 4.65 28.81
CA ASP A 60 5.19 5.49 28.70
C ASP A 60 5.33 6.82 27.96
N ASP A 61 6.52 7.19 27.47
CA ASP A 61 6.68 8.33 26.57
C ASP A 61 5.82 8.13 25.31
N ILE A 62 5.16 9.20 24.87
CA ILE A 62 4.29 9.21 23.70
C ILE A 62 4.92 10.07 22.60
N ILE A 63 5.11 9.47 21.43
CA ILE A 63 5.42 10.17 20.17
C ILE A 63 4.10 10.50 19.49
N VAL A 64 3.88 11.75 19.15
CA VAL A 64 2.65 12.21 18.51
C VAL A 64 2.95 12.70 17.11
N TYR A 65 2.16 12.28 16.12
CA TYR A 65 2.19 12.82 14.76
C TYR A 65 0.76 12.92 14.22
N THR A 66 0.56 13.70 13.17
CA THR A 66 -0.79 13.95 12.65
C THR A 66 -1.23 12.87 11.66
N ASP A 67 -2.54 12.71 11.45
CA ASP A 67 -3.08 11.90 10.34
C ASP A 67 -2.82 12.49 8.94
N MET A 68 -2.31 13.72 8.90
CA MET A 68 -1.77 14.35 7.70
C MET A 68 -0.26 14.08 7.50
N ALA A 69 0.39 13.37 8.43
CA ALA A 69 1.81 13.12 8.35
C ALA A 69 2.19 12.29 7.13
N TYR A 70 3.34 12.61 6.54
CA TYR A 70 3.84 11.84 5.41
C TYR A 70 4.13 10.40 5.84
N CYS A 71 3.82 9.41 4.99
CA CYS A 71 3.87 8.00 5.36
C CYS A 71 5.24 7.58 5.93
N ALA A 72 6.34 8.11 5.40
CA ALA A 72 7.67 7.80 5.91
C ALA A 72 7.90 8.26 7.37
N ILE A 73 7.26 9.35 7.79
CA ILE A 73 7.30 9.83 9.19
C ILE A 73 6.51 8.88 10.09
N GLN A 74 5.32 8.46 9.65
CA GLN A 74 4.48 7.50 10.37
C GLN A 74 5.27 6.19 10.60
N TYR A 75 5.87 5.64 9.55
CA TYR A 75 6.69 4.43 9.62
C TYR A 75 7.92 4.60 10.53
N THR A 76 8.54 5.79 10.55
CA THR A 76 9.67 6.05 11.44
C THR A 76 9.23 6.04 12.91
N CYS A 77 8.06 6.59 13.23
CA CYS A 77 7.51 6.57 14.59
C CYS A 77 7.14 5.14 15.03
N GLU A 78 6.45 4.39 14.15
CA GLU A 78 6.09 2.98 14.39
C GLU A 78 7.34 2.12 14.65
N GLU A 79 8.39 2.29 13.84
CA GLU A 79 9.61 1.52 13.96
C GLU A 79 10.39 1.86 15.24
N LEU A 80 10.40 3.13 15.64
CA LEU A 80 11.06 3.55 16.87
C LEU A 80 10.40 2.94 18.12
N VAL A 81 9.08 2.87 18.15
CA VAL A 81 8.33 2.23 19.25
C VAL A 81 8.60 0.72 19.28
N LYS A 82 8.56 0.03 18.13
CA LYS A 82 8.92 -1.40 18.07
C LYS A 82 10.33 -1.65 18.61
N HIS A 83 11.29 -0.80 18.26
CA HIS A 83 12.66 -0.93 18.75
C HIS A 83 12.79 -0.66 20.25
N SER A 84 11.98 0.25 20.81
CA SER A 84 11.95 0.49 22.26
C SER A 84 11.40 -0.72 23.01
N GLU A 85 10.35 -1.35 22.48
CA GLU A 85 9.74 -2.57 23.03
C GLU A 85 10.75 -3.73 23.10
N CYS A 86 11.57 -3.92 22.06
CA CYS A 86 12.66 -4.90 22.07
C CYS A 86 13.70 -4.66 23.18
N LYS A 87 13.80 -3.43 23.69
CA LYS A 87 14.70 -3.04 24.80
C LYS A 87 13.99 -3.03 26.16
N GLY A 88 12.76 -3.56 26.25
CA GLY A 88 11.96 -3.56 27.47
C GLY A 88 11.40 -2.20 27.86
N LYS A 89 11.44 -1.19 26.97
CA LYS A 89 10.84 0.13 27.17
C LYS A 89 9.55 0.23 26.37
N VAL A 90 8.40 0.21 27.04
CA VAL A 90 7.10 0.34 26.37
C VAL A 90 6.78 1.82 26.16
N SER A 91 7.30 2.41 25.07
CA SER A 91 6.87 3.73 24.60
C SER A 91 5.66 3.57 23.65
N LYS A 92 4.95 4.66 23.35
CA LYS A 92 3.76 4.63 22.48
C LYS A 92 3.92 5.63 21.36
N HIS A 93 3.26 5.36 20.24
CA HIS A 93 3.00 6.37 19.23
C HIS A 93 1.50 6.58 19.11
N MET A 94 1.07 7.83 18.94
CA MET A 94 -0.34 8.19 18.82
C MET A 94 -0.56 9.14 17.65
N LEU A 95 -1.67 8.88 16.94
CA LEU A 95 -2.13 9.71 15.84
C LEU A 95 -2.99 10.83 16.39
N PHE A 96 -2.65 12.07 16.06
CA PHE A 96 -3.54 13.22 16.22
C PHE A 96 -4.35 13.38 14.94
N SER A 97 -5.66 13.19 15.02
CA SER A 97 -6.56 13.36 13.88
C SER A 97 -7.24 14.72 13.91
N PHE A 98 -7.22 15.39 12.76
CA PHE A 98 -7.97 16.63 12.59
C PHE A 98 -9.44 16.33 12.31
N GLU A 99 -10.32 17.04 12.99
CA GLU A 99 -11.75 17.01 12.68
C GLU A 99 -12.05 18.01 11.56
N PHE A 100 -12.70 17.52 10.50
CA PHE A 100 -13.15 18.35 9.38
C PHE A 100 -14.68 18.52 9.42
N PRO A 101 -15.22 19.68 9.01
CA PRO A 101 -14.51 20.86 8.52
C PRO A 101 -13.75 21.61 9.61
N ILE A 102 -12.54 22.11 9.29
CA ILE A 102 -11.80 22.99 10.19
C ILE A 102 -12.36 24.40 10.00
N LYS A 103 -12.80 25.06 11.08
CA LYS A 103 -13.44 26.39 10.96
C LYS A 103 -12.45 27.52 11.19
N SER A 104 -11.47 27.31 12.08
CA SER A 104 -10.45 28.30 12.41
C SER A 104 -9.11 27.65 12.79
N GLU A 105 -8.05 28.44 12.80
CA GLU A 105 -6.78 28.02 13.39
C GLU A 105 -6.90 27.76 14.89
N ASP A 106 -7.74 28.52 15.59
CA ASP A 106 -7.88 28.41 17.04
C ASP A 106 -8.56 27.10 17.43
N ASP A 107 -9.46 26.56 16.58
CA ASP A 107 -10.02 25.22 16.75
C ASP A 107 -8.91 24.15 16.75
N VAL A 108 -7.91 24.30 15.88
CA VAL A 108 -6.75 23.39 15.84
C VAL A 108 -5.95 23.51 17.13
N ILE A 109 -5.69 24.72 17.59
CA ILE A 109 -4.93 24.95 18.83
C ILE A 109 -5.67 24.40 20.05
N GLU A 110 -6.98 24.59 20.15
CA GLU A 110 -7.78 24.04 21.24
C GLU A 110 -7.84 22.51 21.20
N ALA A 111 -7.91 21.91 20.01
CA ALA A 111 -7.83 20.46 19.87
C ALA A 111 -6.49 19.91 20.37
N PHE A 112 -5.37 20.55 20.03
CA PHE A 112 -4.06 20.18 20.58
C PHE A 112 -3.95 20.43 22.09
N ARG A 113 -4.53 21.51 22.61
CA ARG A 113 -4.55 21.82 24.06
C ARG A 113 -5.34 20.75 24.82
N SER A 114 -6.52 20.40 24.34
CA SER A 114 -7.34 19.30 24.87
C SER A 114 -6.57 17.97 24.83
N TYR A 115 -5.85 17.72 23.74
CA TYR A 115 -5.06 16.50 23.59
C TYR A 115 -3.87 16.45 24.56
N PHE A 116 -3.03 17.49 24.65
CA PHE A 116 -1.89 17.54 25.58
C PHE A 116 -2.34 17.57 27.05
N SER A 117 -3.49 18.18 27.36
CA SER A 117 -4.02 18.15 28.72
C SER A 117 -4.41 16.73 29.18
N LYS A 118 -4.94 15.90 28.27
CA LYS A 118 -5.30 14.50 28.52
C LYS A 118 -4.10 13.54 28.47
N ASN A 119 -3.03 13.91 27.77
CA ASN A 119 -1.86 13.05 27.53
C ASN A 119 -0.58 13.69 28.08
N LYS A 120 -0.31 13.48 29.37
CA LYS A 120 0.83 14.13 30.07
C LYS A 120 2.21 13.62 29.68
N ASN A 121 2.31 12.43 29.08
CA ASN A 121 3.59 11.81 28.73
C ASN A 121 4.00 12.05 27.27
N VAL A 122 3.41 13.06 26.61
CA VAL A 122 3.83 13.40 25.24
C VAL A 122 5.25 13.92 25.27
N ARG A 123 6.17 13.13 24.70
CA ARG A 123 7.60 13.44 24.68
C ARG A 123 7.97 14.35 23.53
N ILE A 124 7.41 14.07 22.36
CA ILE A 124 7.66 14.80 21.13
C ILE A 124 6.40 14.80 20.26
N VAL A 125 6.16 15.91 19.58
CA VAL A 125 5.17 16.03 18.51
C VAL A 125 5.86 16.34 17.18
N ILE A 126 5.47 15.62 16.13
CA ILE A 126 5.87 15.86 14.75
C ILE A 126 4.71 16.56 14.04
N ILE A 127 4.99 17.73 13.48
CA ILE A 127 3.97 18.60 12.88
C ILE A 127 4.44 19.05 11.50
N GLU A 128 3.60 18.87 10.49
CA GLU A 128 3.83 19.41 9.16
C GLU A 128 3.59 20.92 9.14
N HIS A 129 4.52 21.72 8.61
CA HIS A 129 4.23 23.14 8.38
C HIS A 129 3.22 23.29 7.23
N ILE A 130 3.40 22.52 6.15
CA ILE A 130 2.40 22.31 5.09
C ILE A 130 2.28 20.81 4.83
N SER A 131 1.10 20.25 5.04
CA SER A 131 0.87 18.82 4.88
C SER A 131 0.86 18.40 3.41
N SER A 132 1.59 17.32 3.10
CA SER A 132 1.64 16.79 1.72
C SER A 132 0.32 16.14 1.30
N PRO A 133 -0.31 15.24 2.09
CA PRO A 133 -1.51 14.56 1.65
C PRO A 133 -2.69 15.51 1.48
N LEU A 134 -2.95 16.38 2.46
CA LEU A 134 -4.16 17.21 2.47
C LEU A 134 -3.94 18.65 1.99
N SER A 135 -2.70 19.07 1.72
CA SER A 135 -2.39 20.45 1.33
C SER A 135 -2.96 21.47 2.32
N VAL A 136 -2.63 21.29 3.61
CA VAL A 136 -3.07 22.17 4.71
C VAL A 136 -1.85 22.81 5.35
N ARG A 137 -1.85 24.14 5.50
CA ARG A 137 -0.88 24.86 6.33
C ARG A 137 -1.33 24.76 7.79
N ILE A 138 -0.54 24.09 8.63
CA ILE A 138 -0.83 24.01 10.07
C ILE A 138 -0.30 25.30 10.73
N PRO A 139 -1.05 25.94 11.64
CA PRO A 139 -0.63 27.17 12.32
C PRO A 139 0.45 26.90 13.38
N ILE A 140 1.64 26.49 12.93
CA ILE A 140 2.74 26.09 13.81
C ILE A 140 3.24 27.23 14.69
N GLU A 141 3.07 28.47 14.24
CA GLU A 141 3.42 29.69 14.96
C GLU A 141 2.61 29.82 16.26
N LYS A 142 1.36 29.33 16.27
CA LYS A 142 0.51 29.26 17.47
C LYS A 142 0.72 27.94 18.25
N LEU A 143 1.00 26.85 17.55
CA LEU A 143 1.14 25.52 18.17
C LEU A 143 2.47 25.33 18.92
N ILE A 144 3.57 25.93 18.47
CA ILE A 144 4.88 25.80 19.14
C ILE A 144 4.87 26.40 20.55
N PRO A 145 4.33 27.61 20.80
CA PRO A 145 4.13 28.12 22.15
C PRO A 145 3.31 27.17 23.03
N LEU A 146 2.23 26.60 22.50
CA LEU A 146 1.43 25.61 23.21
C LEU A 146 2.25 24.38 23.59
N CYS A 147 3.07 23.82 22.68
CA CYS A 147 3.94 22.69 23.01
C CYS A 147 4.90 23.01 24.17
N LYS A 148 5.40 24.25 24.23
CA LYS A 148 6.28 24.71 25.31
C LYS A 148 5.55 24.72 26.67
N GLU A 149 4.28 25.12 26.72
CA GLU A 149 3.46 25.09 27.95
C GLU A 149 3.36 23.68 28.56
N TYR A 150 3.41 22.64 27.72
CA TYR A 150 3.33 21.24 28.13
C TYR A 150 4.67 20.51 28.17
N GLY A 151 5.80 21.20 27.93
CA GLY A 151 7.13 20.58 27.91
C GLY A 151 7.34 19.57 26.77
N VAL A 152 6.57 19.69 25.69
CA VAL A 152 6.60 18.78 24.53
C VAL A 152 7.67 19.24 23.53
N LEU A 153 8.57 18.34 23.13
CA LEU A 153 9.51 18.63 22.04
C LEU A 153 8.77 18.78 20.72
N LYS A 154 9.19 19.72 19.88
CA LYS A 154 8.54 19.98 18.58
C LYS A 154 9.50 19.83 17.41
N LEU A 155 9.22 18.81 16.58
CA LEU A 155 9.90 18.51 15.33
C LEU A 155 9.00 18.92 14.16
N ILE A 156 9.38 19.97 13.46
CA ILE A 156 8.59 20.50 12.35
C ILE A 156 9.06 19.90 11.02
N ASP A 157 8.13 19.23 10.33
CA ASP A 157 8.29 18.85 8.93
C ASP A 157 7.92 20.02 8.02
N GLY A 158 8.95 20.76 7.58
CA GLY A 158 8.87 21.86 6.64
C GLY A 158 9.02 21.46 5.17
N ALA A 159 8.73 20.20 4.80
CA ALA A 159 8.94 19.67 3.45
C ALA A 159 8.41 20.57 2.33
N HIS A 160 7.22 21.14 2.53
CA HIS A 160 6.53 21.96 1.53
C HIS A 160 6.55 23.46 1.87
N ALA A 161 7.27 23.90 2.89
CA ALA A 161 7.19 25.28 3.37
C ALA A 161 8.18 26.24 2.69
N LEU A 162 9.49 25.94 2.73
CA LEU A 162 10.51 26.85 2.21
C LEU A 162 10.29 27.11 0.71
N GLY A 163 10.22 28.39 0.32
CA GLY A 163 9.90 28.85 -1.03
C GLY A 163 8.42 29.23 -1.21
N GLN A 164 7.50 28.61 -0.45
CA GLN A 164 6.08 28.99 -0.41
C GLN A 164 5.77 30.02 0.68
N ILE A 165 6.47 29.94 1.81
CA ILE A 165 6.25 30.76 3.00
C ILE A 165 7.62 31.28 3.49
N PRO A 166 7.74 32.56 3.88
CA PRO A 166 8.96 33.09 4.50
C PRO A 166 9.21 32.36 5.82
N LEU A 167 10.47 31.99 6.08
CA LEU A 167 10.86 31.34 7.31
C LEU A 167 11.72 32.25 8.16
N ASN A 168 11.40 32.32 9.45
CA ASN A 168 12.27 32.86 10.47
C ASN A 168 12.41 31.81 11.56
N LEU A 169 13.43 30.97 11.47
CA LEU A 169 13.57 29.83 12.38
C LEU A 169 13.95 30.27 13.80
N ARG A 170 14.61 31.43 13.95
CA ARG A 170 14.90 32.04 15.25
C ARG A 170 13.62 32.44 15.98
N GLU A 171 12.70 33.13 15.30
CA GLU A 171 11.40 33.53 15.87
C GLU A 171 10.46 32.34 16.07
N LEU A 172 10.40 31.43 15.10
CA LEU A 172 9.56 30.22 15.18
C LEU A 172 9.94 29.36 16.39
N ASN A 173 11.23 29.37 16.76
CA ASN A 173 11.72 28.81 18.01
C ASN A 173 11.42 27.30 18.18
N ALA A 174 11.33 26.55 17.08
CA ALA A 174 11.17 25.10 17.06
C ALA A 174 12.39 24.37 17.65
N ASP A 175 12.23 23.17 18.21
CA ASP A 175 13.39 22.39 18.70
C ASP A 175 14.16 21.81 17.52
N PHE A 176 13.41 21.33 16.54
CA PHE A 176 13.92 20.85 15.27
C PHE A 176 13.03 21.35 14.14
N TYR A 177 13.65 21.71 13.02
CA TYR A 177 12.95 22.02 11.78
C TYR A 177 13.72 21.39 10.63
N THR A 178 13.05 20.61 9.79
CA THR A 178 13.68 20.10 8.57
C THR A 178 12.94 20.61 7.34
N GLY A 179 13.68 21.07 6.33
CA GLY A 179 13.12 21.68 5.12
C GLY A 179 13.77 21.12 3.86
N ASN A 180 12.97 20.84 2.82
CA ASN A 180 13.52 20.49 1.50
C ASN A 180 13.86 21.76 0.75
N LEU A 181 15.08 21.81 0.21
CA LEU A 181 15.50 22.84 -0.74
C LEU A 181 15.14 22.42 -2.18
N HIS A 182 15.09 21.12 -2.43
CA HIS A 182 14.85 20.54 -3.75
C HIS A 182 13.38 20.43 -4.18
N LYS A 183 12.47 21.12 -3.48
CA LYS A 183 11.05 21.18 -3.84
C LYS A 183 10.71 22.56 -4.40
N TRP A 184 10.34 23.49 -3.53
CA TRP A 184 9.87 24.84 -3.91
C TRP A 184 10.98 25.88 -3.94
N PHE A 185 12.21 25.47 -3.66
CA PHE A 185 13.37 26.35 -3.52
C PHE A 185 14.49 26.01 -4.53
N TYR A 186 14.10 25.39 -5.65
CA TYR A 186 14.87 25.21 -6.89
C TYR A 186 16.28 24.60 -6.75
N CYS A 187 16.60 23.92 -5.65
CA CYS A 187 17.85 23.18 -5.53
C CYS A 187 17.77 21.80 -6.22
N PRO A 188 18.91 21.18 -6.57
CA PRO A 188 18.94 19.81 -7.08
C PRO A 188 18.36 18.79 -6.08
N ARG A 189 17.79 17.69 -6.61
CA ARG A 189 17.24 16.59 -5.80
C ARG A 189 18.28 16.03 -4.84
N GLY A 190 17.87 15.73 -3.62
CA GLY A 190 18.79 15.29 -2.56
C GLY A 190 19.33 16.42 -1.68
N CYS A 191 18.78 17.64 -1.81
CA CYS A 191 19.18 18.80 -1.00
C CYS A 191 18.10 19.19 0.02
N ALA A 192 18.39 19.07 1.31
CA ALA A 192 17.54 19.47 2.42
C ALA A 192 18.40 19.85 3.64
N PHE A 193 17.79 20.47 4.64
CA PHE A 193 18.47 20.82 5.88
C PHE A 193 17.73 20.28 7.11
N LEU A 194 18.48 20.12 8.19
CA LEU A 194 17.99 19.92 9.54
C LEU A 194 18.55 21.06 10.40
N TYR A 195 17.65 21.93 10.83
CA TYR A 195 17.89 22.90 11.89
C TYR A 195 17.62 22.23 13.25
N MET A 196 18.49 22.46 14.21
CA MET A 196 18.26 22.06 15.59
C MET A 196 18.87 23.05 16.57
N LYS A 197 18.15 23.30 17.66
CA LYS A 197 18.67 24.16 18.73
C LYS A 197 19.93 23.58 19.35
N LYS A 198 20.83 24.47 19.76
CA LYS A 198 22.07 24.15 20.49
C LYS A 198 21.92 23.09 21.58
N ILE A 199 20.87 23.16 22.40
CA ILE A 199 20.61 22.21 23.51
C ILE A 199 20.42 20.75 23.05
N HIS A 200 20.16 20.50 21.76
CA HIS A 200 19.97 19.14 21.23
C HIS A 200 21.20 18.54 20.57
N LYS A 201 22.24 19.34 20.30
CA LYS A 201 23.41 18.92 19.51
C LYS A 201 24.24 17.81 20.18
N ASP A 202 24.23 17.74 21.51
CA ASP A 202 25.04 16.76 22.26
C ASP A 202 24.49 15.33 22.19
N TRP A 203 23.16 15.18 22.08
CA TRP A 203 22.50 13.88 22.12
C TRP A 203 21.97 13.42 20.77
N VAL A 204 21.77 14.31 19.80
CA VAL A 204 21.46 13.90 18.42
C VAL A 204 22.70 13.32 17.75
N LYS A 205 22.56 12.13 17.15
CA LYS A 205 23.65 11.38 16.52
C LYS A 205 23.33 11.08 15.04
N PRO A 206 24.35 10.93 14.18
CA PRO A 206 24.14 10.58 12.78
C PRO A 206 23.52 9.19 12.64
N LEU A 207 22.85 8.94 11.52
CA LEU A 207 22.32 7.62 11.20
C LEU A 207 23.43 6.64 10.82
N VAL A 208 24.56 7.15 10.30
CA VAL A 208 25.74 6.38 9.92
C VAL A 208 26.97 6.97 10.60
N THR A 209 27.72 6.15 11.33
CA THR A 209 29.04 6.53 11.87
C THR A 209 30.08 6.54 10.76
N SER A 210 30.82 7.63 10.60
CA SER A 210 31.87 7.78 9.57
C SER A 210 33.19 8.27 10.16
N PHE A 211 34.21 8.49 9.32
CA PHE A 211 35.59 8.72 9.76
C PHE A 211 35.81 10.03 10.55
N ARG A 212 34.96 11.06 10.35
CA ARG A 212 35.01 12.34 11.10
C ARG A 212 34.08 12.42 12.31
N HIS A 213 33.63 11.28 12.83
CA HIS A 213 32.58 11.21 13.87
C HIS A 213 32.90 12.02 15.14
N TYR A 214 34.18 12.12 15.52
CA TYR A 214 34.62 12.77 16.75
C TYR A 214 35.09 14.23 16.55
N GLU A 215 34.91 14.81 15.37
CA GLU A 215 35.40 16.14 15.01
C GLU A 215 34.33 17.24 15.18
N GLY A 216 33.40 17.05 16.11
CA GLY A 216 32.33 18.00 16.42
C GLY A 216 31.05 17.80 15.61
N PHE A 217 30.01 18.55 15.99
CA PHE A 217 28.62 18.37 15.53
C PHE A 217 28.45 18.39 14.01
N HIS A 218 28.97 19.41 13.32
CA HIS A 218 28.82 19.55 11.87
C HIS A 218 29.54 18.43 11.11
N ASN A 219 30.80 18.15 11.46
CA ASN A 219 31.59 17.10 10.81
C ASN A 219 30.96 15.72 11.03
N MET A 220 30.48 15.44 12.24
CA MET A 220 29.80 14.19 12.58
C MET A 220 28.53 13.94 11.75
N LEU A 221 27.73 14.97 11.47
CA LEU A 221 26.46 14.84 10.74
C LEU A 221 26.59 15.04 9.22
N HIS A 222 27.57 15.82 8.76
CA HIS A 222 27.86 15.97 7.34
C HIS A 222 28.56 14.73 6.77
N THR A 223 29.56 14.20 7.48
CA THR A 223 30.33 13.04 7.02
C THR A 223 29.65 11.76 7.47
N GLN A 224 28.82 11.19 6.59
CA GLN A 224 28.07 9.93 6.82
C GLN A 224 28.37 8.90 5.73
N GLY A 225 29.61 8.91 5.21
CA GLY A 225 30.06 8.15 4.05
C GLY A 225 30.24 9.01 2.79
N THR A 226 31.10 8.54 1.89
CA THR A 226 31.42 9.21 0.61
C THR A 226 30.19 9.27 -0.29
N ARG A 227 29.85 10.46 -0.77
CA ARG A 227 28.69 10.73 -1.64
C ARG A 227 28.90 12.02 -2.41
N ASP A 228 28.09 12.24 -3.43
CA ASP A 228 28.02 13.53 -4.11
C ASP A 228 27.33 14.57 -3.20
N THR A 229 28.09 15.55 -2.74
CA THR A 229 27.65 16.68 -1.91
C THR A 229 27.55 17.99 -2.67
N SER A 230 27.79 17.96 -4.00
CA SER A 230 27.67 19.15 -4.85
C SER A 230 26.28 19.79 -4.76
N VAL A 231 25.24 18.97 -4.55
CA VAL A 231 23.85 19.41 -4.36
C VAL A 231 23.64 20.34 -3.16
N PHE A 232 24.50 20.25 -2.13
CA PHE A 232 24.49 21.16 -0.98
C PHE A 232 25.33 22.41 -1.26
N CYS A 233 26.45 22.24 -1.96
CA CYS A 233 27.36 23.33 -2.29
C CYS A 233 26.72 24.40 -3.19
N VAL A 234 25.69 24.06 -3.98
CA VAL A 234 24.99 24.99 -4.89
C VAL A 234 23.86 25.80 -4.24
N VAL A 235 23.67 25.68 -2.92
CA VAL A 235 22.59 26.40 -2.22
C VAL A 235 22.73 27.93 -2.32
N PRO A 236 23.93 28.55 -2.21
CA PRO A 236 24.08 29.98 -2.46
C PRO A 236 23.58 30.41 -3.84
N GLU A 237 23.89 29.63 -4.88
CA GLU A 237 23.44 29.89 -6.25
C GLU A 237 21.92 29.73 -6.39
N ALA A 238 21.31 28.77 -5.70
CA ALA A 238 19.85 28.64 -5.67
C ALA A 238 19.17 29.81 -4.96
N ILE A 239 19.75 30.32 -3.86
CA ILE A 239 19.28 31.54 -3.19
C ILE A 239 19.39 32.75 -4.12
N LYS A 240 20.51 32.86 -4.84
CA LYS A 240 20.70 33.90 -5.85
C LYS A 240 19.65 33.79 -6.95
N PHE A 241 19.44 32.60 -7.52
CA PHE A 241 18.42 32.37 -8.53
C PHE A 241 17.01 32.73 -8.03
N TYR A 242 16.65 32.31 -6.81
CA TYR A 242 15.38 32.67 -6.18
C TYR A 242 15.21 34.20 -6.07
N SER A 243 16.28 34.91 -5.75
CA SER A 243 16.31 36.37 -5.69
C SER A 243 16.22 37.01 -7.08
N ASP A 244 16.96 36.49 -8.07
CA ASP A 244 17.01 36.97 -9.45
C ASP A 244 15.65 36.88 -10.16
N ILE A 245 14.84 35.84 -9.86
CA ILE A 245 13.46 35.73 -10.38
C ILE A 245 12.46 36.61 -9.62
N GLY A 246 12.92 37.37 -8.62
CA GLY A 246 12.17 38.40 -7.90
C GLY A 246 11.87 38.11 -6.44
N GLY A 247 12.42 37.03 -5.87
CA GLY A 247 12.26 36.67 -4.47
C GLY A 247 10.82 36.33 -4.08
N TYR A 248 10.59 36.23 -2.77
CA TYR A 248 9.31 35.77 -2.22
C TYR A 248 8.11 36.58 -2.72
N GLU A 249 8.17 37.91 -2.62
CA GLU A 249 7.03 38.78 -2.96
C GLU A 249 6.59 38.59 -4.41
N LYS A 250 7.51 38.64 -5.37
CA LYS A 250 7.16 38.51 -6.79
C LYS A 250 6.66 37.11 -7.14
N ILE A 251 7.30 36.07 -6.60
CA ILE A 251 6.87 34.68 -6.80
C ILE A 251 5.49 34.47 -6.19
N HIS A 252 5.27 34.92 -4.96
CA HIS A 252 4.00 34.76 -4.26
C HIS A 252 2.85 35.48 -4.98
N ASN A 253 3.06 36.75 -5.34
CA ASN A 253 2.06 37.56 -6.03
C ASN A 253 1.72 37.05 -7.44
N TYR A 254 2.60 36.25 -8.05
CA TYR A 254 2.30 35.55 -9.29
C TYR A 254 1.59 34.21 -9.07
N VAL A 255 2.16 33.36 -8.20
CA VAL A 255 1.77 31.95 -8.08
C VAL A 255 0.49 31.76 -7.24
N ALA A 256 0.32 32.51 -6.15
CA ALA A 256 -0.84 32.35 -5.27
C ALA A 256 -2.18 32.72 -5.95
N PRO A 257 -2.31 33.85 -6.68
CA PRO A 257 -3.52 34.14 -7.43
C PRO A 257 -3.79 33.12 -8.56
N LEU A 258 -2.73 32.59 -9.18
CA LEU A 258 -2.85 31.60 -10.24
C LEU A 258 -3.47 30.29 -9.73
N ILE A 259 -2.98 29.75 -8.60
CA ILE A 259 -3.54 28.52 -8.04
C ILE A 259 -4.96 28.72 -7.50
N GLU A 260 -5.25 29.91 -6.95
CA GLU A 260 -6.58 30.29 -6.50
C GLU A 260 -7.57 30.28 -7.65
N LYS A 261 -7.26 31.01 -8.72
CA LYS A 261 -8.07 31.07 -9.94
C LYS A 261 -8.28 29.68 -10.54
N ALA A 262 -7.23 28.86 -10.58
CA ALA A 262 -7.32 27.48 -11.06
C ALA A 262 -8.26 26.63 -10.19
N ALA A 263 -8.16 26.74 -8.87
CA ALA A 263 -9.05 26.02 -7.96
C ALA A 263 -10.51 26.44 -8.16
N CYS A 264 -10.81 27.74 -8.17
CA CYS A 264 -12.15 28.27 -8.42
C CYS A 264 -12.72 27.78 -9.76
N MET A 265 -11.95 27.91 -10.84
CA MET A 265 -12.38 27.46 -12.17
C MET A 265 -12.76 25.97 -12.18
N LEU A 266 -11.95 25.12 -11.54
CA LEU A 266 -12.20 23.68 -11.48
C LEU A 266 -13.39 23.34 -10.57
N THR A 267 -13.49 23.97 -9.39
CA THR A 267 -14.63 23.75 -8.47
C THR A 267 -15.95 24.19 -9.06
N ASP A 268 -15.99 25.34 -9.73
CA ASP A 268 -17.18 25.89 -10.38
C ASP A 268 -17.63 24.97 -11.51
N ALA A 269 -16.69 24.57 -12.37
CA ALA A 269 -17.02 23.75 -13.52
C ALA A 269 -17.40 22.31 -13.15
N TRP A 270 -16.87 21.79 -12.05
CA TRP A 270 -17.23 20.46 -11.52
C TRP A 270 -18.40 20.49 -10.53
N LYS A 271 -18.87 21.66 -10.12
CA LYS A 271 -19.88 21.84 -9.06
C LYS A 271 -19.48 21.13 -7.77
N THR A 272 -18.25 21.38 -7.34
CA THR A 272 -17.61 20.78 -6.16
C THR A 272 -16.93 21.86 -5.32
N ASN A 273 -16.21 21.49 -4.26
CA ASN A 273 -15.54 22.43 -3.37
C ASN A 273 -14.05 22.10 -3.22
N THR A 274 -13.30 23.02 -2.62
CA THR A 274 -11.98 22.71 -2.05
C THR A 274 -12.13 21.95 -0.72
N LEU A 275 -11.02 21.50 -0.15
CA LEU A 275 -11.02 20.94 1.20
C LEU A 275 -11.59 22.00 2.19
N PRO A 276 -12.52 21.64 3.10
CA PRO A 276 -13.20 22.62 3.93
C PRO A 276 -12.33 23.02 5.14
N ILE A 277 -11.43 23.97 4.89
CA ILE A 277 -10.48 24.58 5.84
C ILE A 277 -10.58 26.11 5.75
N PRO A 278 -10.16 26.86 6.79
CA PRO A 278 -10.15 28.32 6.71
C PRO A 278 -9.08 28.80 5.72
N LYS A 279 -9.31 29.97 5.12
CA LYS A 279 -8.41 30.59 4.13
C LYS A 279 -6.97 30.71 4.62
N SER A 280 -6.77 31.02 5.91
CA SER A 280 -5.44 31.16 6.50
C SER A 280 -4.64 29.85 6.57
N MET A 281 -5.33 28.70 6.50
CA MET A 281 -4.72 27.37 6.46
C MET A 281 -4.56 26.83 5.03
N GLU A 282 -4.94 27.58 4.00
CA GLU A 282 -4.65 27.20 2.63
C GLU A 282 -3.17 27.51 2.29
N PRO A 283 -2.37 26.52 1.86
CA PRO A 283 -0.96 26.75 1.54
C PRO A 283 -0.82 27.59 0.26
N PRO A 284 0.11 28.54 0.16
CA PRO A 284 0.13 29.51 -0.93
C PRO A 284 0.08 28.92 -2.35
N PHE A 285 0.81 27.82 -2.63
CA PHE A 285 0.98 27.30 -3.99
C PHE A 285 0.39 25.91 -4.21
N MET A 286 -0.46 25.42 -3.29
CA MET A 286 -1.10 24.10 -3.39
C MET A 286 -2.60 24.18 -3.06
N ARG A 287 -3.43 23.40 -3.75
CA ARG A 287 -4.86 23.25 -3.42
C ARG A 287 -5.31 21.81 -3.61
N LEU A 288 -6.28 21.39 -2.81
CA LEU A 288 -7.08 20.20 -3.07
C LEU A 288 -8.43 20.61 -3.64
N VAL A 289 -8.71 20.18 -4.87
CA VAL A 289 -10.00 20.39 -5.54
C VAL A 289 -10.75 19.08 -5.57
N GLN A 290 -11.96 19.04 -5.00
CA GLN A 290 -12.78 17.84 -4.96
C GLN A 290 -13.24 17.45 -6.36
N LEU A 291 -13.35 16.15 -6.61
CA LEU A 291 -13.83 15.62 -7.88
C LEU A 291 -15.33 15.33 -7.85
N PRO A 292 -16.05 15.55 -8.96
CA PRO A 292 -17.48 15.33 -9.02
C PRO A 292 -17.80 13.84 -8.82
N GLN A 293 -18.91 13.56 -8.14
CA GLN A 293 -19.28 12.21 -7.67
C GLN A 293 -19.35 11.16 -8.79
N GLN A 294 -19.71 11.59 -10.01
CA GLN A 294 -19.78 10.75 -11.21
C GLN A 294 -18.39 10.25 -11.68
N GLN A 295 -17.32 10.93 -11.29
CA GLN A 295 -15.93 10.58 -11.59
C GLN A 295 -15.24 9.82 -10.46
N LYS A 296 -15.91 9.55 -9.32
CA LYS A 296 -15.40 8.66 -8.25
C LYS A 296 -15.06 7.26 -8.75
N GLN A 297 -15.74 6.78 -9.79
CA GLN A 297 -15.44 5.50 -10.45
C GLN A 297 -14.12 5.48 -11.24
N LEU A 298 -13.41 6.61 -11.37
CA LEU A 298 -12.10 6.70 -12.04
C LEU A 298 -10.93 6.46 -11.07
N ILE A 299 -11.18 6.41 -9.76
CA ILE A 299 -10.14 6.25 -8.72
C ILE A 299 -10.42 4.93 -7.96
N ASP A 300 -10.66 3.88 -8.73
CA ASP A 300 -10.41 2.50 -8.32
C ASP A 300 -8.92 2.21 -8.61
N GLU A 301 -8.25 1.34 -7.85
CA GLU A 301 -6.79 1.09 -7.99
C GLU A 301 -6.42 0.64 -9.43
N ASN A 302 -7.35 0.00 -10.15
CA ASN A 302 -7.19 -0.36 -11.57
C ASN A 302 -7.24 0.84 -12.54
N LYS A 303 -7.66 2.03 -12.08
CA LYS A 303 -7.80 3.26 -12.88
C LYS A 303 -6.98 4.43 -12.35
N GLN A 304 -6.27 4.32 -11.22
CA GLN A 304 -5.10 5.17 -11.00
C GLN A 304 -4.16 5.08 -12.20
N ASN A 305 -3.99 3.89 -12.79
CA ASN A 305 -3.30 3.73 -14.07
C ASN A 305 -3.98 4.49 -15.21
N LYS A 306 -5.31 4.64 -15.28
CA LYS A 306 -5.96 5.45 -16.32
C LYS A 306 -5.80 6.95 -16.11
N ILE A 307 -5.79 7.42 -14.86
CA ILE A 307 -5.48 8.81 -14.54
C ILE A 307 -4.01 9.09 -14.81
N VAL A 308 -3.11 8.20 -14.39
CA VAL A 308 -1.67 8.22 -14.72
C VAL A 308 -1.44 8.10 -16.23
N ASP A 309 -2.21 7.28 -16.95
CA ASP A 309 -2.14 7.16 -18.41
C ASP A 309 -2.69 8.42 -19.09
N ASN A 310 -3.72 9.07 -18.54
CA ASN A 310 -4.23 10.35 -19.05
C ASN A 310 -3.24 11.50 -18.71
N ILE A 311 -2.56 11.42 -17.57
CA ILE A 311 -1.44 12.28 -17.15
C ILE A 311 -0.25 12.11 -18.10
N ILE A 312 0.11 10.86 -18.45
CA ILE A 312 1.19 10.54 -19.39
C ILE A 312 0.81 10.95 -20.82
N LYS A 313 -0.43 10.67 -21.26
CA LYS A 313 -0.94 11.02 -22.60
C LYS A 313 -1.07 12.51 -22.81
N ASN A 314 -1.56 13.26 -21.82
CA ASN A 314 -1.68 14.72 -21.91
C ASN A 314 -0.45 15.46 -21.37
N LYS A 315 0.57 14.74 -20.89
CA LYS A 315 1.79 15.29 -20.26
C LYS A 315 1.50 16.22 -19.06
N ILE A 316 0.44 15.95 -18.30
CA ILE A 316 0.03 16.75 -17.13
C ILE A 316 0.25 15.91 -15.87
N ALA A 317 1.20 16.26 -15.00
CA ALA A 317 1.46 15.50 -13.76
C ALA A 317 0.52 15.93 -12.61
N ILE A 318 -0.39 15.06 -12.18
CA ILE A 318 -1.32 15.34 -11.07
C ILE A 318 -1.37 14.19 -10.07
N TYR A 319 -1.60 14.51 -8.80
CA TYR A 319 -1.69 13.54 -7.72
C TYR A 319 -3.11 13.48 -7.14
N PRO A 320 -3.86 12.38 -7.31
CA PRO A 320 -5.14 12.19 -6.65
C PRO A 320 -4.96 11.89 -5.17
N VAL A 321 -5.83 12.46 -4.33
CA VAL A 321 -5.84 12.26 -2.87
C VAL A 321 -7.22 11.79 -2.46
N VAL A 322 -7.30 10.64 -1.79
CA VAL A 322 -8.54 10.14 -1.19
C VAL A 322 -8.57 10.55 0.28
N PHE A 323 -9.62 11.26 0.68
CA PHE A 323 -9.82 11.69 2.06
C PHE A 323 -11.31 11.58 2.43
N GLY A 324 -11.61 10.83 3.49
CA GLY A 324 -12.97 10.40 3.80
C GLY A 324 -13.59 9.61 2.65
N GLU A 325 -14.84 9.94 2.28
CA GLU A 325 -15.53 9.36 1.11
C GLU A 325 -15.33 10.18 -0.17
N GLN A 326 -14.45 11.18 -0.13
CA GLN A 326 -14.22 12.10 -1.24
C GLN A 326 -12.85 11.84 -1.87
N THR A 327 -12.75 12.23 -3.14
CA THR A 327 -11.48 12.26 -3.83
C THR A 327 -11.21 13.65 -4.33
N TYR A 328 -9.96 14.08 -4.17
CA TYR A 328 -9.47 15.38 -4.52
C TYR A 328 -8.35 15.22 -5.54
N LEU A 329 -8.15 16.23 -6.39
CA LEU A 329 -6.89 16.41 -7.10
C LEU A 329 -6.07 17.44 -6.36
N ARG A 330 -4.82 17.08 -6.09
CA ARG A 330 -3.84 18.04 -5.65
C ARG A 330 -3.26 18.77 -6.84
N ILE A 331 -3.62 20.04 -6.96
CA ILE A 331 -3.05 20.95 -7.93
C ILE A 331 -1.99 21.81 -7.25
N THR A 332 -0.98 22.17 -8.02
CA THR A 332 0.14 22.99 -7.58
C THR A 332 0.45 24.04 -8.63
N ALA A 333 0.92 25.21 -8.21
CA ALA A 333 1.42 26.25 -9.10
C ALA A 333 2.86 26.57 -8.82
N ASN A 334 3.59 27.00 -9.84
CA ASN A 334 4.96 27.45 -9.76
C ASN A 334 5.18 28.57 -10.79
N VAL A 335 6.35 29.21 -10.78
CA VAL A 335 6.69 30.36 -11.64
C VAL A 335 6.64 30.03 -13.14
N TYR A 336 6.77 28.76 -13.51
CA TYR A 336 6.68 28.30 -14.90
C TYR A 336 5.25 27.93 -15.32
N ASN A 337 4.28 27.93 -14.41
CA ASN A 337 2.89 27.64 -14.74
C ASN A 337 2.15 28.90 -15.22
N THR A 338 1.14 28.70 -16.07
CA THR A 338 0.25 29.75 -16.58
C THR A 338 -1.21 29.32 -16.48
N ASP A 339 -2.15 30.26 -16.72
CA ASP A 339 -3.59 29.98 -16.77
C ASP A 339 -3.93 28.85 -17.75
N GLU A 340 -3.21 28.79 -18.87
CA GLU A 340 -3.40 27.81 -19.94
C GLU A 340 -3.11 26.37 -19.47
N ASP A 341 -2.17 26.17 -18.54
CA ASP A 341 -1.87 24.83 -18.01
C ASP A 341 -3.07 24.26 -17.23
N TYR A 342 -3.77 25.12 -16.49
CA TYR A 342 -4.97 24.72 -15.75
C TYR A 342 -6.20 24.60 -16.66
N ARG A 343 -6.29 25.39 -17.73
CA ARG A 343 -7.30 25.18 -18.77
C ARG A 343 -7.11 23.87 -19.50
N LYS A 344 -5.87 23.46 -19.77
CA LYS A 344 -5.58 22.12 -20.32
C LYS A 344 -5.98 21.01 -19.36
N LEU A 345 -5.76 21.18 -18.06
CA LEU A 345 -6.27 20.25 -17.06
C LEU A 345 -7.80 20.18 -17.10
N TYR A 346 -8.47 21.33 -17.07
CA TYR A 346 -9.93 21.41 -17.18
C TYR A 346 -10.45 20.68 -18.45
N ASN A 347 -9.91 21.02 -19.62
CA ASN A 347 -10.30 20.46 -20.91
C ASN A 347 -9.99 18.97 -21.03
N GLY A 348 -8.83 18.52 -20.55
CA GLY A 348 -8.42 17.11 -20.53
C GLY A 348 -9.31 16.22 -19.65
N TRP A 349 -10.10 16.85 -18.78
CA TRP A 349 -11.14 16.21 -17.96
C TRP A 349 -12.56 16.44 -18.47
N CYS A 350 -12.82 17.55 -19.16
CA CYS A 350 -14.12 17.86 -19.77
C CYS A 350 -14.34 17.12 -21.11
N SER A 351 -13.27 16.73 -21.79
CA SER A 351 -13.34 16.09 -23.12
C SER A 351 -13.35 14.56 -23.03
N ARG A 352 -14.50 13.92 -23.33
CA ARG A 352 -14.70 12.46 -23.62
C ARG A 352 -15.20 11.50 -22.52
N CYS A 353 -15.68 11.94 -21.35
CA CYS A 353 -16.27 10.99 -20.37
C CYS A 353 -17.77 11.13 -20.08
N ILE A 354 -18.49 12.11 -20.65
CA ILE A 354 -19.92 12.34 -20.40
C ILE A 354 -20.72 12.60 -21.70
N VAL A 355 -20.37 11.97 -22.83
CA VAL A 355 -21.27 11.90 -24.00
C VAL A 355 -21.08 10.55 -24.71
N ILE A 356 -21.95 9.60 -24.38
CA ILE A 356 -22.59 8.64 -25.30
C ILE A 356 -21.71 7.59 -26.02
N SER A 357 -21.82 6.33 -25.56
CA SER A 357 -21.60 5.09 -26.32
C SER A 357 -22.74 4.80 -27.33
N LEU A 358 -23.23 5.80 -28.06
CA LEU A 358 -24.25 5.67 -29.10
C LEU A 358 -24.06 6.74 -30.19
N VAL A 359 -22.95 6.75 -30.95
CA VAL A 359 -22.98 7.34 -32.32
C VAL A 359 -22.06 6.60 -33.31
N THR A 360 -20.97 5.95 -32.91
CA THR A 360 -20.03 5.35 -33.89
C THR A 360 -20.22 3.85 -34.21
N ALA A 361 -21.43 3.32 -34.01
CA ALA A 361 -21.78 1.95 -34.45
C ALA A 361 -23.21 1.81 -35.04
N VAL A 362 -23.88 2.91 -35.40
CA VAL A 362 -25.21 2.87 -36.06
C VAL A 362 -25.21 3.51 -37.46
N PHE A 363 -24.11 4.11 -37.92
CA PHE A 363 -24.03 4.72 -39.26
C PHE A 363 -23.67 3.76 -40.41
N PHE A 364 -24.08 2.49 -40.32
CA PHE A 364 -23.99 1.54 -41.46
C PHE A 364 -25.27 0.77 -41.77
N ILE A 365 -26.38 1.04 -41.08
CA ILE A 365 -27.70 0.54 -41.47
C ILE A 365 -28.68 1.70 -41.30
N ILE A 366 -29.34 2.06 -42.41
CA ILE A 366 -30.26 3.19 -42.64
C ILE A 366 -29.61 4.30 -43.49
N PHE A 367 -29.25 3.91 -44.71
CA PHE A 367 -29.49 4.73 -45.89
C PHE A 367 -30.87 4.32 -46.42
N GLU A 368 -31.64 5.26 -46.96
CA GLU A 368 -33.06 5.18 -47.37
C GLU A 368 -34.09 5.50 -46.26
N TYR A 369 -34.40 6.78 -46.05
CA TYR A 369 -35.63 7.37 -46.59
C TYR A 369 -35.67 8.89 -46.35
N LYS A 370 -36.20 9.58 -47.35
CA LYS A 370 -36.34 11.02 -47.56
C LYS A 370 -37.54 11.59 -46.77
N LEU A 371 -37.49 12.90 -46.49
CA LEU A 371 -38.58 13.82 -46.10
C LEU A 371 -39.25 13.48 -44.74
N PHE A 372 -39.57 14.42 -43.85
CA PHE A 372 -40.61 15.44 -44.01
C PHE A 372 -40.52 16.43 -42.82
N TYR A 373 -40.83 17.69 -43.07
CA TYR A 373 -40.97 18.77 -42.09
C TYR A 373 -42.22 18.58 -41.20
N MET A 374 -42.33 19.43 -40.16
CA MET A 374 -43.56 19.99 -39.55
C MET A 374 -44.01 19.47 -38.17
N THR A 375 -44.10 20.44 -37.25
CA THR A 375 -45.19 20.71 -36.26
C THR A 375 -45.47 19.64 -35.19
N ASP A 376 -45.86 19.91 -33.96
CA ASP A 376 -46.47 21.08 -33.34
C ASP A 376 -46.39 20.97 -31.81
N GLU A 377 -46.73 22.09 -31.19
CA GLU A 377 -46.92 22.38 -29.77
C GLU A 377 -47.82 21.41 -28.99
N ASN A 378 -47.55 21.26 -27.67
CA ASN A 378 -48.60 21.44 -26.66
C ASN A 378 -48.03 21.66 -25.25
N ALA A 379 -48.75 22.53 -24.53
CA ALA A 379 -48.33 23.28 -23.37
C ALA A 379 -48.54 22.57 -22.00
N LEU A 380 -47.75 23.03 -21.04
CA LEU A 380 -48.05 23.38 -19.63
C LEU A 380 -49.19 22.64 -18.88
N SER A 381 -48.87 22.12 -17.68
CA SER A 381 -49.60 22.53 -16.46
C SER A 381 -48.80 22.23 -15.17
N GLU A 382 -48.79 23.22 -14.29
CA GLU A 382 -48.39 23.14 -12.88
C GLU A 382 -49.55 22.58 -12.04
N ASN A 383 -49.29 21.63 -11.13
CA ASN A 383 -49.42 21.86 -9.69
C ASN A 383 -49.10 20.63 -8.82
N ARG A 384 -48.79 20.97 -7.56
CA ARG A 384 -48.13 20.24 -6.46
C ARG A 384 -48.88 19.01 -5.89
N ILE A 385 -48.15 18.35 -4.98
CA ILE A 385 -48.50 17.34 -3.93
C ILE A 385 -47.95 15.96 -4.35
N GLN A 386 -46.97 15.31 -3.69
CA GLN A 386 -46.62 15.22 -2.27
C GLN A 386 -45.16 14.75 -2.15
N MET A 387 -44.35 15.40 -1.31
CA MET A 387 -43.04 14.88 -0.89
C MET A 387 -43.23 13.58 -0.08
N LEU A 388 -43.07 12.43 -0.72
CA LEU A 388 -42.65 11.22 -0.02
C LEU A 388 -41.13 11.29 0.12
N MET A 389 -40.66 11.82 1.25
CA MET A 389 -39.29 11.58 1.66
C MET A 389 -39.07 10.06 1.73
N PRO A 390 -38.08 9.48 1.03
CA PRO A 390 -37.65 8.14 1.37
C PRO A 390 -37.15 8.19 2.81
N LYS A 391 -37.78 7.44 3.72
CA LYS A 391 -37.25 7.22 5.07
C LYS A 391 -35.75 6.90 4.93
N PRO A 392 -34.87 7.50 5.76
CA PRO A 392 -33.45 7.16 5.72
C PRO A 392 -33.34 5.65 5.89
N LYS A 393 -32.84 4.97 4.85
CA LYS A 393 -32.39 3.59 5.01
C LYS A 393 -31.24 3.67 6.00
N THR A 394 -31.51 3.27 7.22
CA THR A 394 -30.50 2.99 8.23
C THR A 394 -29.56 1.95 7.61
N PHE A 395 -28.42 2.40 7.10
CA PHE A 395 -27.33 1.48 6.77
C PHE A 395 -26.85 0.92 8.11
N LYS A 396 -27.35 -0.26 8.49
CA LYS A 396 -26.76 -1.03 9.59
C LYS A 396 -25.27 -1.16 9.28
N VAL A 397 -24.43 -0.57 10.13
CA VAL A 397 -22.98 -0.74 10.08
C VAL A 397 -22.72 -2.23 10.14
N LYS A 398 -22.15 -2.81 9.08
CA LYS A 398 -21.78 -4.22 9.07
C LYS A 398 -20.58 -4.42 9.98
N HIS A 399 -20.74 -5.24 11.01
CA HIS A 399 -19.66 -5.64 11.90
C HIS A 399 -18.55 -6.38 11.17
N LYS A 400 -17.37 -6.45 11.79
CA LYS A 400 -16.12 -6.85 11.13
C LYS A 400 -15.61 -8.21 11.60
N ILE A 401 -15.01 -8.93 10.67
CA ILE A 401 -14.25 -10.15 10.95
C ILE A 401 -12.81 -9.93 10.51
N CYS A 402 -11.86 -10.28 11.37
CA CYS A 402 -10.44 -10.19 11.06
C CYS A 402 -9.72 -11.50 11.36
N PRO A 403 -9.18 -12.22 10.35
CA PRO A 403 -8.35 -13.39 10.58
C PRO A 403 -7.03 -13.02 11.25
N MET A 404 -6.64 -13.79 12.28
CA MET A 404 -5.31 -13.80 12.86
C MET A 404 -4.42 -14.70 12.02
N PHE A 405 -3.76 -14.13 11.02
CA PHE A 405 -2.71 -14.86 10.33
C PHE A 405 -1.60 -15.10 11.35
N GLU A 406 -1.34 -16.36 11.67
CA GLU A 406 -0.32 -16.74 12.64
C GLU A 406 1.05 -16.42 12.00
N CYS A 407 1.50 -15.18 12.16
CA CYS A 407 2.70 -14.62 11.53
C CYS A 407 3.96 -15.28 12.10
N GLY A 408 4.86 -15.71 11.19
CA GLY A 408 6.19 -16.23 11.50
C GLY A 408 6.54 -17.54 10.77
N THR A 409 5.54 -18.36 10.39
CA THR A 409 5.76 -19.67 9.72
C THR A 409 4.67 -20.08 8.71
N CYS A 410 3.67 -19.23 8.42
CA CYS A 410 2.54 -19.65 7.60
C CYS A 410 2.88 -19.68 6.09
N GLY A 411 2.88 -20.88 5.50
CA GLY A 411 3.01 -21.05 4.05
C GLY A 411 1.79 -20.50 3.31
N ILE A 412 1.96 -20.19 2.01
CA ILE A 412 0.93 -19.61 1.12
C ILE A 412 -0.44 -20.29 1.30
N GLY A 413 -0.50 -21.62 1.30
CA GLY A 413 -1.76 -22.35 1.43
C GLY A 413 -2.50 -22.13 2.77
N ASN A 414 -1.77 -21.93 3.88
CA ASN A 414 -2.40 -21.63 5.17
C ASN A 414 -3.02 -20.23 5.14
N ALA A 415 -2.31 -19.27 4.56
CA ALA A 415 -2.81 -17.91 4.42
C ALA A 415 -4.08 -17.87 3.54
N ILE A 416 -4.12 -18.61 2.43
CA ILE A 416 -5.33 -18.66 1.60
C ILE A 416 -6.51 -19.30 2.36
N PHE A 417 -6.27 -20.32 3.18
CA PHE A 417 -7.34 -20.88 4.03
C PHE A 417 -7.86 -19.88 5.05
N GLN A 418 -6.98 -19.23 5.81
CA GLN A 418 -7.40 -18.25 6.80
C GLN A 418 -8.20 -17.11 6.15
N PHE A 419 -7.77 -16.67 4.96
CA PHE A 419 -8.52 -15.71 4.15
C PHE A 419 -9.90 -16.24 3.72
N ALA A 420 -9.94 -17.38 3.02
CA ALA A 420 -11.18 -17.90 2.44
C ALA A 420 -12.20 -18.30 3.51
N SER A 421 -11.74 -18.91 4.59
CA SER A 421 -12.59 -19.27 5.73
C SER A 421 -13.13 -18.04 6.43
N ALA A 422 -12.29 -17.05 6.73
CA ALA A 422 -12.77 -15.79 7.32
C ALA A 422 -13.72 -15.04 6.39
N PHE A 423 -13.46 -15.09 5.07
CA PHE A 423 -14.35 -14.49 4.09
C PHE A 423 -15.70 -15.21 4.06
N GLY A 424 -15.72 -16.53 3.94
CA GLY A 424 -16.94 -17.34 3.95
C GLY A 424 -17.78 -17.13 5.22
N ILE A 425 -17.13 -17.07 6.39
CA ILE A 425 -17.79 -16.74 7.64
C ILE A 425 -18.37 -15.32 7.61
N ALA A 426 -17.61 -14.33 7.12
CA ALA A 426 -18.09 -12.95 7.00
C ALA A 426 -19.29 -12.85 6.06
N LEU A 427 -19.28 -13.59 4.95
CA LEU A 427 -20.40 -13.64 4.01
C LEU A 427 -21.64 -14.24 4.65
N HIS A 428 -21.48 -15.36 5.36
CA HIS A 428 -22.56 -16.04 6.07
C HIS A 428 -23.22 -15.15 7.12
N LEU A 429 -22.42 -14.42 7.88
CA LEU A 429 -22.89 -13.54 8.95
C LEU A 429 -23.29 -12.14 8.46
N ASN A 430 -23.23 -11.88 7.15
CA ASN A 430 -23.42 -10.56 6.55
C ASN A 430 -22.52 -9.46 7.16
N MET A 431 -21.30 -9.85 7.49
CA MET A 431 -20.24 -9.02 8.05
C MET A 431 -19.25 -8.57 6.96
N THR A 432 -18.29 -7.74 7.36
CA THR A 432 -17.20 -7.26 6.52
C THR A 432 -15.90 -7.95 6.92
N LEU A 433 -15.23 -8.60 5.97
CA LEU A 433 -13.89 -9.13 6.19
C LEU A 433 -12.87 -7.99 6.15
N VAL A 434 -11.98 -7.96 7.14
CA VAL A 434 -10.84 -7.04 7.18
C VAL A 434 -9.55 -7.81 6.89
N ILE A 435 -8.79 -7.36 5.90
CA ILE A 435 -7.46 -7.87 5.54
C ILE A 435 -6.45 -6.73 5.45
N THR A 436 -5.16 -7.04 5.36
CA THR A 436 -4.13 -6.01 5.18
C THR A 436 -3.40 -6.09 3.86
N GLU A 437 -2.98 -4.93 3.33
CA GLU A 437 -2.26 -4.82 2.06
C GLU A 437 -0.99 -5.69 2.02
N ASN A 438 -0.34 -5.88 3.17
CA ASN A 438 0.90 -6.65 3.32
C ASN A 438 0.68 -8.17 3.45
N ASP A 439 -0.56 -8.65 3.43
CA ASP A 439 -0.83 -10.07 3.59
C ASP A 439 -0.28 -10.89 2.41
N LEU A 440 0.33 -12.05 2.71
CA LEU A 440 1.07 -12.87 1.74
C LEU A 440 0.27 -13.18 0.46
N PHE A 441 -1.03 -13.47 0.57
CA PHE A 441 -1.87 -13.78 -0.59
C PHE A 441 -2.12 -12.55 -1.49
N ASN A 442 -1.98 -11.31 -1.00
CA ASN A 442 -2.02 -10.11 -1.84
C ASN A 442 -0.80 -9.98 -2.75
N THR A 443 0.26 -10.77 -2.55
CA THR A 443 1.35 -10.88 -3.53
C THR A 443 0.94 -11.69 -4.76
N ILE A 444 0.00 -12.62 -4.61
CA ILE A 444 -0.42 -13.61 -5.62
C ILE A 444 -1.73 -13.21 -6.31
N PHE A 445 -2.72 -12.76 -5.54
CA PHE A 445 -4.07 -12.50 -6.00
C PHE A 445 -4.41 -11.00 -6.02
N ASP A 446 -5.29 -10.63 -6.95
CA ASP A 446 -5.96 -9.33 -7.04
C ASP A 446 -7.33 -9.40 -6.35
N ILE A 447 -7.33 -9.34 -5.01
CA ILE A 447 -8.54 -9.51 -4.20
C ILE A 447 -9.43 -8.27 -4.28
N LYS A 448 -10.66 -8.45 -4.79
CA LYS A 448 -11.67 -7.38 -4.92
C LYS A 448 -13.07 -7.92 -4.62
N ASP A 449 -13.67 -7.47 -3.52
CA ASP A 449 -15.08 -7.71 -3.20
C ASP A 449 -15.60 -6.63 -2.24
N LYS A 450 -16.86 -6.24 -2.39
CA LYS A 450 -17.52 -5.21 -1.59
C LYS A 450 -17.61 -5.53 -0.08
N ASN A 451 -17.53 -6.80 0.29
CA ASN A 451 -17.52 -7.25 1.69
C ASN A 451 -16.11 -7.45 2.23
N ILE A 452 -15.07 -7.00 1.51
CA ILE A 452 -13.67 -7.03 1.96
C ILE A 452 -13.16 -5.60 2.07
N GLN A 453 -12.67 -5.24 3.27
CA GLN A 453 -11.95 -4.00 3.53
C GLN A 453 -10.45 -4.28 3.64
N LYS A 454 -9.66 -3.63 2.79
CA LYS A 454 -8.20 -3.65 2.87
C LYS A 454 -7.73 -2.47 3.70
N HIS A 455 -6.82 -2.74 4.64
CA HIS A 455 -6.18 -1.72 5.45
C HIS A 455 -4.66 -1.84 5.36
N LYS A 456 -3.94 -0.75 5.63
CA LYS A 456 -2.47 -0.76 5.65
C LYS A 456 -1.89 -1.53 6.84
N SER A 457 -2.62 -1.59 7.95
CA SER A 457 -2.19 -2.24 9.19
C SER A 457 -3.31 -3.04 9.84
N ARG A 458 -2.92 -4.06 10.62
CA ARG A 458 -3.80 -4.92 11.42
C ARG A 458 -4.33 -4.25 12.68
N HIS A 459 -3.89 -3.03 13.02
CA HIS A 459 -4.30 -2.33 14.25
C HIS A 459 -5.81 -2.17 14.42
N ILE A 460 -6.55 -2.06 13.31
CA ILE A 460 -8.01 -2.01 13.33
C ILE A 460 -8.64 -3.27 13.96
N CYS A 461 -7.91 -4.40 13.96
CA CYS A 461 -8.35 -5.67 14.52
C CYS A 461 -7.88 -5.91 15.96
N ASP A 462 -7.00 -5.07 16.52
CA ASP A 462 -6.34 -5.36 17.80
C ASP A 462 -7.30 -5.26 18.99
N LYS A 463 -8.34 -4.43 18.88
CA LYS A 463 -9.38 -4.27 19.90
C LYS A 463 -10.53 -5.28 19.76
N MET A 464 -10.53 -6.12 18.73
CA MET A 464 -11.61 -7.09 18.49
C MET A 464 -11.45 -8.32 19.39
N PRO A 465 -12.53 -8.85 19.99
CA PRO A 465 -12.47 -10.05 20.81
C PRO A 465 -11.98 -11.24 19.97
N ILE A 466 -11.04 -11.98 20.53
CA ILE A 466 -10.44 -13.15 19.88
C ILE A 466 -11.34 -14.37 20.09
N ILE A 467 -11.68 -15.04 19.00
CA ILE A 467 -12.34 -16.34 19.01
C ILE A 467 -11.44 -17.39 18.36
N THR A 468 -11.35 -18.56 18.99
CA THR A 468 -10.33 -19.57 18.68
C THR A 468 -10.95 -20.87 18.20
N GLU A 469 -10.49 -21.43 17.09
CA GLU A 469 -10.92 -22.75 16.61
C GLU A 469 -10.62 -23.86 17.62
N LYS A 470 -11.57 -24.76 17.88
CA LYS A 470 -11.40 -25.82 18.87
C LYS A 470 -10.24 -26.79 18.55
N PHE A 471 -10.05 -27.12 17.28
CA PHE A 471 -9.19 -28.22 16.84
C PHE A 471 -7.78 -27.78 16.40
N GLY A 472 -7.52 -26.47 16.41
CA GLY A 472 -6.24 -25.87 15.99
C GLY A 472 -6.02 -25.86 14.46
N CYS A 473 -6.35 -26.94 13.75
CA CYS A 473 -6.32 -27.02 12.28
C CYS A 473 -7.34 -28.04 11.78
N CYS A 474 -7.73 -27.95 10.51
CA CYS A 474 -8.09 -29.11 9.69
C CYS A 474 -9.41 -29.86 10.07
N ALA A 475 -10.22 -29.29 10.96
CA ALA A 475 -11.54 -29.78 11.35
C ALA A 475 -12.52 -28.61 11.49
N TYR A 476 -13.81 -28.86 11.23
CA TYR A 476 -14.81 -27.80 11.21
C TYR A 476 -15.39 -27.53 12.61
N ASP A 477 -15.27 -26.29 13.06
CA ASP A 477 -15.93 -25.78 14.27
C ASP A 477 -17.17 -24.96 13.90
N SER A 478 -18.35 -25.54 14.09
CA SER A 478 -19.64 -24.95 13.71
C SER A 478 -19.93 -23.62 14.41
N LYS A 479 -19.29 -23.32 15.54
CA LYS A 479 -19.52 -22.07 16.29
C LYS A 479 -19.23 -20.83 15.45
N PHE A 480 -18.29 -20.90 14.51
CA PHE A 480 -17.92 -19.75 13.67
C PHE A 480 -19.03 -19.34 12.70
N ARG A 481 -19.94 -20.25 12.32
CA ARG A 481 -21.14 -19.87 11.54
C ARG A 481 -22.26 -19.30 12.40
N ASN A 482 -22.20 -19.49 13.71
CA ASN A 482 -23.23 -19.06 14.66
C ASN A 482 -22.77 -17.89 15.55
N LEU A 483 -21.79 -17.10 15.10
CA LEU A 483 -21.34 -15.93 15.85
C LEU A 483 -22.39 -14.82 15.84
N ASN A 484 -22.40 -14.01 16.90
CA ASN A 484 -23.29 -12.87 16.97
C ASN A 484 -22.85 -11.80 15.96
N SER A 485 -23.59 -11.66 14.86
CA SER A 485 -23.30 -10.70 13.78
C SER A 485 -23.38 -9.22 14.18
N SER A 486 -23.77 -8.92 15.43
CA SER A 486 -23.77 -7.57 16.02
C SER A 486 -22.48 -7.23 16.78
N ARG A 487 -21.41 -8.01 16.60
CA ARG A 487 -20.11 -7.80 17.24
C ARG A 487 -18.96 -8.07 16.28
N ASP A 488 -17.86 -7.36 16.45
CA ASP A 488 -16.63 -7.61 15.70
C ASP A 488 -15.87 -8.80 16.28
N TYR A 489 -15.13 -9.55 15.47
CA TYR A 489 -14.35 -10.71 15.91
C TYR A 489 -12.98 -10.80 15.24
N ARG A 490 -11.99 -11.25 16.02
CA ARG A 490 -10.70 -11.70 15.50
C ARG A 490 -10.63 -13.23 15.52
N LEU A 491 -10.45 -13.87 14.36
CA LEU A 491 -10.47 -15.33 14.24
C LEU A 491 -9.07 -15.91 14.40
N ARG A 492 -8.83 -16.69 15.45
CA ARG A 492 -7.54 -17.36 15.73
C ARG A 492 -7.52 -18.78 15.21
N HIS A 493 -6.30 -19.24 14.85
CA HIS A 493 -5.95 -20.53 14.22
C HIS A 493 -6.14 -20.60 12.70
N TYR A 494 -5.88 -21.79 12.16
CA TYR A 494 -5.67 -22.05 10.75
C TYR A 494 -6.98 -22.08 9.93
N LEU A 495 -8.11 -22.50 10.52
CA LEU A 495 -9.41 -22.56 9.84
C LEU A 495 -9.36 -23.40 8.54
N HIS A 496 -8.62 -24.51 8.54
CA HIS A 496 -8.41 -25.34 7.35
C HIS A 496 -9.60 -26.28 7.07
N SER A 497 -10.80 -25.72 6.87
CA SER A 497 -11.97 -26.48 6.43
C SER A 497 -12.73 -25.75 5.33
N TRP A 498 -13.04 -26.46 4.26
CA TRP A 498 -13.87 -25.92 3.17
C TRP A 498 -15.28 -25.54 3.64
N LYS A 499 -15.76 -26.17 4.72
CA LYS A 499 -17.07 -25.90 5.31
C LYS A 499 -17.22 -24.47 5.80
N TYR A 500 -16.13 -23.73 6.07
CA TYR A 500 -16.22 -22.31 6.43
C TYR A 500 -16.70 -21.41 5.29
N PHE A 501 -16.44 -21.80 4.03
CA PHE A 501 -16.84 -21.03 2.85
C PHE A 501 -17.76 -21.81 1.90
N HIS A 502 -18.27 -22.95 2.33
CA HIS A 502 -19.28 -23.70 1.59
C HIS A 502 -20.55 -22.89 1.32
N GLY A 503 -21.03 -22.91 0.08
CA GLY A 503 -22.13 -22.08 -0.42
C GLY A 503 -21.68 -20.69 -0.90
N TYR A 504 -20.39 -20.37 -0.82
CA TYR A 504 -19.80 -19.12 -1.31
C TYR A 504 -18.65 -19.34 -2.29
N GLU A 505 -18.49 -20.55 -2.82
CA GLU A 505 -17.37 -20.98 -3.66
C GLU A 505 -17.17 -20.05 -4.87
N ASP A 506 -18.23 -19.75 -5.62
CA ASP A 506 -18.18 -18.85 -6.78
C ASP A 506 -17.62 -17.47 -6.42
N ARG A 507 -17.96 -17.01 -5.21
CA ARG A 507 -17.54 -15.72 -4.72
C ARG A 507 -16.09 -15.74 -4.23
N ILE A 508 -15.67 -16.84 -3.57
CA ILE A 508 -14.26 -17.08 -3.26
C ILE A 508 -13.42 -17.14 -4.55
N ARG A 509 -13.90 -17.81 -5.61
CA ARG A 509 -13.20 -17.87 -6.91
C ARG A 509 -13.06 -16.50 -7.56
N LYS A 510 -14.10 -15.66 -7.47
CA LYS A 510 -14.07 -14.28 -8.00
C LYS A 510 -13.07 -13.37 -7.30
N VAL A 511 -12.71 -13.66 -6.04
CA VAL A 511 -11.68 -12.88 -5.31
C VAL A 511 -10.29 -13.47 -5.42
N LEU A 512 -10.15 -14.79 -5.59
CA LEU A 512 -8.86 -15.46 -5.78
C LEU A 512 -8.41 -15.44 -7.25
N VAL A 513 -8.39 -14.25 -7.85
CA VAL A 513 -7.93 -14.03 -9.23
C VAL A 513 -6.43 -13.70 -9.22
N PHE A 514 -5.61 -14.47 -9.93
CA PHE A 514 -4.17 -14.20 -10.01
C PHE A 514 -3.86 -12.82 -10.57
N LYS A 515 -2.82 -12.16 -10.04
CA LYS A 515 -2.30 -10.93 -10.64
C LYS A 515 -1.92 -11.16 -12.10
N ARG A 516 -2.22 -10.17 -12.95
CA ARG A 516 -2.05 -10.27 -14.41
C ARG A 516 -0.65 -10.72 -14.84
N HIS A 517 0.41 -10.23 -14.20
CA HIS A 517 1.78 -10.60 -14.58
C HIS A 517 2.09 -12.08 -14.26
N LEU A 518 1.67 -12.59 -13.10
CA LEU A 518 1.82 -14.01 -12.73
C LEU A 518 0.98 -14.90 -13.66
N LEU A 519 -0.25 -14.52 -13.95
CA LEU A 519 -1.13 -15.25 -14.87
C LEU A 519 -0.54 -15.32 -16.28
N THR A 520 -0.01 -14.20 -16.78
CA THR A 520 0.61 -14.13 -18.12
C THR A 520 1.85 -15.00 -18.18
N TYR A 521 2.72 -14.90 -17.17
CA TYR A 521 3.92 -15.73 -17.05
C TYR A 521 3.57 -17.23 -17.03
N SER A 522 2.62 -17.61 -16.18
CA SER A 522 2.13 -18.99 -16.06
C SER A 522 1.63 -19.54 -17.40
N LYS A 523 0.78 -18.78 -18.11
CA LYS A 523 0.26 -19.19 -19.42
C LYS A 523 1.38 -19.38 -20.44
N ASN A 524 2.38 -18.49 -20.44
CA ASN A 524 3.53 -18.60 -21.33
C ASN A 524 4.38 -19.84 -21.02
N VAL A 525 4.64 -20.13 -19.74
CA VAL A 525 5.36 -21.35 -19.35
C VAL A 525 4.63 -22.59 -19.81
N ILE A 526 3.33 -22.69 -19.54
CA ILE A 526 2.51 -23.85 -19.96
C ILE A 526 2.54 -23.99 -21.49
N LYS A 527 2.34 -22.90 -22.24
CA LYS A 527 2.40 -22.89 -23.70
C LYS A 527 3.77 -23.36 -24.24
N ASN A 528 4.86 -22.89 -23.63
CA ASN A 528 6.21 -23.28 -24.02
C ASN A 528 6.47 -24.76 -23.74
N LEU A 529 5.99 -25.29 -22.61
CA LEU A 529 6.11 -26.73 -22.29
C LEU A 529 5.29 -27.61 -23.25
N ILE A 530 4.08 -27.19 -23.62
CA ILE A 530 3.27 -27.87 -24.64
C ILE A 530 4.03 -27.91 -25.97
N SER A 531 4.60 -26.77 -26.38
CA SER A 531 5.36 -26.65 -27.64
C SER A 531 6.65 -27.49 -27.61
N LYS A 532 7.38 -27.48 -26.49
CA LYS A 532 8.62 -28.26 -26.27
C LYS A 532 8.41 -29.76 -26.49
N HIS A 533 7.23 -30.28 -26.11
CA HIS A 533 6.90 -31.70 -26.25
C HIS A 533 6.20 -32.05 -27.57
N GLY A 534 6.13 -31.11 -28.52
CA GLY A 534 5.63 -31.35 -29.88
C GLY A 534 4.11 -31.44 -29.99
N PHE A 535 3.36 -30.88 -29.03
CA PHE A 535 1.90 -30.92 -29.06
C PHE A 535 1.31 -29.75 -29.85
N HIS A 536 0.39 -30.05 -30.77
CA HIS A 536 -0.05 -29.13 -31.84
C HIS A 536 -0.94 -27.96 -31.38
N SER A 537 -1.64 -28.06 -30.24
CA SER A 537 -2.47 -26.98 -29.71
C SER A 537 -2.78 -27.14 -28.21
N SER A 538 -2.97 -26.02 -27.51
CA SER A 538 -3.49 -25.97 -26.14
C SER A 538 -4.93 -26.50 -26.01
N SER A 539 -5.68 -26.62 -27.10
CA SER A 539 -7.03 -27.22 -27.12
C SER A 539 -7.03 -28.76 -27.05
N ASP A 540 -5.92 -29.38 -27.47
CA ASP A 540 -5.81 -30.84 -27.63
C ASP A 540 -4.92 -31.49 -26.56
N THR A 541 -4.30 -30.67 -25.72
CA THR A 541 -3.44 -31.11 -24.62
C THR A 541 -4.14 -30.85 -23.28
N ILE A 542 -4.22 -31.87 -22.45
CA ILE A 542 -4.67 -31.73 -21.06
C ILE A 542 -3.45 -31.51 -20.18
N THR A 543 -3.44 -30.44 -19.41
CA THR A 543 -2.38 -30.14 -18.46
C THR A 543 -2.77 -30.58 -17.06
N VAL A 544 -1.88 -31.29 -16.37
CA VAL A 544 -2.09 -31.78 -15.01
C VAL A 544 -0.95 -31.29 -14.12
N GLY A 545 -1.27 -30.43 -13.15
CA GLY A 545 -0.28 -29.96 -12.17
C GLY A 545 -0.05 -31.00 -11.09
N ILE A 546 1.20 -31.35 -10.78
CA ILE A 546 1.57 -32.24 -9.69
C ILE A 546 2.40 -31.47 -8.67
N HIS A 547 1.94 -31.40 -7.43
CA HIS A 547 2.75 -30.89 -6.32
C HIS A 547 3.28 -32.03 -5.47
N VAL A 548 4.62 -32.11 -5.38
CA VAL A 548 5.35 -33.11 -4.61
C VAL A 548 6.00 -32.44 -3.40
N ARG A 549 5.26 -32.40 -2.29
CA ARG A 549 5.82 -32.07 -0.98
C ARG A 549 6.33 -33.35 -0.32
N ARG A 550 7.63 -33.44 -0.09
CA ARG A 550 8.31 -34.58 0.55
C ARG A 550 9.52 -34.16 1.37
N GLY A 551 10.36 -33.25 0.86
CA GLY A 551 11.71 -33.00 1.36
C GLY A 551 11.77 -32.53 2.82
N ASP A 552 10.77 -31.75 3.26
CA ASP A 552 10.59 -31.31 4.64
C ASP A 552 10.05 -32.41 5.56
N MET A 553 9.24 -33.33 5.03
CA MET A 553 8.61 -34.40 5.82
C MET A 553 9.56 -35.57 6.10
N VAL A 554 10.59 -35.76 5.28
CA VAL A 554 11.62 -36.80 5.49
C VAL A 554 12.77 -36.35 6.39
N LYS A 555 12.86 -35.05 6.70
CA LYS A 555 13.92 -34.47 7.55
C LYS A 555 13.39 -34.20 8.96
N LYS A 556 13.82 -35.00 9.96
CA LYS A 556 13.75 -34.84 11.45
C LYS A 556 12.49 -34.26 12.14
N PHE A 557 11.45 -33.76 11.46
CA PHE A 557 10.23 -33.21 12.06
C PHE A 557 9.03 -34.11 11.81
N GLN A 558 8.91 -35.18 12.58
CA GLN A 558 7.74 -36.05 12.53
C GLN A 558 6.58 -35.49 13.37
N ARG A 559 5.93 -34.40 12.90
CA ARG A 559 4.66 -33.92 13.50
C ARG A 559 3.48 -34.88 13.27
N GLY A 560 3.69 -35.98 12.54
CA GLY A 560 2.69 -36.99 12.24
C GLY A 560 2.30 -37.12 10.77
N TYR A 561 3.03 -36.51 9.84
CA TYR A 561 2.78 -36.64 8.40
C TYR A 561 3.02 -38.08 7.91
N ASN A 562 2.21 -38.54 6.95
CA ASN A 562 2.62 -39.64 6.07
C ASN A 562 3.26 -39.06 4.82
N VAL A 563 4.32 -39.73 4.36
CA VAL A 563 5.07 -39.30 3.19
C VAL A 563 4.47 -39.97 1.95
N PRO A 564 4.05 -39.20 0.93
CA PRO A 564 3.57 -39.77 -0.32
C PRO A 564 4.61 -40.69 -0.95
N THR A 565 4.18 -41.89 -1.35
CA THR A 565 5.07 -42.91 -1.92
C THR A 565 5.18 -42.77 -3.43
N LYS A 566 6.19 -43.42 -4.03
CA LYS A 566 6.28 -43.55 -5.50
C LYS A 566 5.03 -44.22 -6.10
N ASN A 567 4.43 -45.17 -5.37
CA ASN A 567 3.24 -45.89 -5.79
C ASN A 567 2.02 -44.97 -5.83
N TYR A 568 1.88 -44.07 -4.85
CA TYR A 568 0.82 -43.07 -4.87
C TYR A 568 0.86 -42.23 -6.16
N PHE A 569 2.02 -41.65 -6.49
CA PHE A 569 2.15 -40.82 -7.70
C PHE A 569 1.92 -41.64 -8.98
N ALA A 570 2.45 -42.86 -9.06
CA ALA A 570 2.21 -43.75 -10.19
C ALA A 570 0.72 -44.08 -10.37
N ASN A 571 0.01 -44.37 -9.27
CA ASN A 571 -1.42 -44.66 -9.29
C ASN A 571 -2.25 -43.42 -9.64
N ALA A 572 -1.88 -42.23 -9.14
CA ALA A 572 -2.53 -40.98 -9.46
C ALA A 572 -2.34 -40.58 -10.93
N ILE A 573 -1.14 -40.72 -11.46
CA ILE A 573 -0.84 -40.50 -12.89
C ILE A 573 -1.65 -41.49 -13.74
N ARG A 574 -1.65 -42.78 -13.40
CA ARG A 574 -2.44 -43.80 -14.11
C ARG A 574 -3.93 -43.49 -14.08
N TYR A 575 -4.45 -43.08 -12.93
CA TYR A 575 -5.85 -42.69 -12.77
C TYR A 575 -6.20 -41.50 -13.67
N MET A 576 -5.42 -40.41 -13.62
CA MET A 576 -5.63 -39.25 -14.50
C MET A 576 -5.58 -39.66 -15.97
N SER A 577 -4.60 -40.46 -16.36
CA SER A 577 -4.45 -40.96 -17.73
C SER A 577 -5.62 -41.84 -18.18
N SER A 578 -6.25 -42.61 -17.29
CA SER A 578 -7.45 -43.39 -17.63
C SER A 578 -8.72 -42.55 -17.80
N LYS A 579 -8.73 -41.29 -17.34
CA LYS A 579 -9.92 -40.42 -17.38
C LYS A 579 -10.05 -39.62 -18.66
N PHE A 580 -8.98 -39.49 -19.42
CA PHE A 580 -8.95 -38.63 -20.59
C PHE A 580 -8.38 -39.34 -21.81
N ASN A 581 -9.10 -39.25 -22.93
CA ASN A 581 -8.67 -39.78 -24.22
C ASN A 581 -7.91 -38.74 -25.05
N LYS A 582 -7.08 -37.91 -24.39
CA LYS A 582 -6.27 -36.84 -25.00
C LYS A 582 -4.83 -36.94 -24.50
N THR A 583 -3.92 -36.28 -25.21
CA THR A 583 -2.53 -36.18 -24.78
C THR A 583 -2.42 -35.40 -23.48
N ILE A 584 -1.70 -35.94 -22.50
CA ILE A 584 -1.56 -35.31 -21.18
C ILE A 584 -0.14 -34.80 -20.97
N LEU A 585 -0.03 -33.56 -20.48
CA LEU A 585 1.22 -32.99 -19.98
C LEU A 585 1.14 -32.83 -18.46
N PHE A 586 1.92 -33.64 -17.74
CA PHE A 586 2.10 -33.49 -16.30
C PHE A 586 3.21 -32.47 -16.02
N ILE A 587 2.90 -31.44 -15.24
CA ILE A 587 3.84 -30.38 -14.84
C ILE A 587 4.06 -30.52 -13.33
N ILE A 588 5.30 -30.74 -12.90
CA ILE A 588 5.63 -31.05 -11.50
C ILE A 588 6.36 -29.89 -10.85
N ALA A 589 5.92 -29.48 -9.65
CA ALA A 589 6.73 -28.70 -8.72
C ALA A 589 7.04 -29.54 -7.48
N SER A 590 8.28 -29.46 -6.99
CA SER A 590 8.75 -30.33 -5.89
C SER A 590 9.76 -29.63 -4.99
N ASN A 591 9.62 -29.84 -3.68
CA ASN A 591 10.65 -29.49 -2.69
C ASN A 591 11.68 -30.62 -2.48
N ASP A 592 11.59 -31.70 -3.24
CA ASP A 592 12.49 -32.85 -3.25
C ASP A 592 12.72 -33.32 -4.69
N LYS A 593 13.39 -32.46 -5.47
CA LYS A 593 13.58 -32.63 -6.92
C LYS A 593 14.32 -33.91 -7.26
N GLU A 594 15.37 -34.26 -6.51
CA GLU A 594 16.17 -35.46 -6.75
C GLU A 594 15.33 -36.73 -6.61
N TRP A 595 14.58 -36.86 -5.51
CA TRP A 595 13.70 -38.01 -5.32
C TRP A 595 12.61 -38.05 -6.40
N THR A 596 12.05 -36.90 -6.75
CA THR A 596 11.00 -36.77 -7.76
C THR A 596 11.47 -37.23 -9.14
N SER A 597 12.65 -36.79 -9.57
CA SER A 597 13.25 -37.23 -10.83
C SER A 597 13.48 -38.73 -10.88
N LYS A 598 13.93 -39.33 -9.77
CA LYS A 598 14.21 -40.77 -9.69
C LYS A 598 12.96 -41.65 -9.56
N ASN A 599 11.88 -41.16 -8.97
CA ASN A 599 10.74 -42.01 -8.55
C ASN A 599 9.39 -41.66 -9.21
N VAL A 600 9.24 -40.45 -9.75
CA VAL A 600 7.99 -40.00 -10.39
C VAL A 600 8.15 -39.86 -11.90
N ILE A 601 9.31 -39.34 -12.35
CA ILE A 601 9.56 -39.06 -13.78
C ILE A 601 10.11 -40.28 -14.53
N SER A 602 10.85 -41.16 -13.85
CA SER A 602 11.54 -42.32 -14.45
C SER A 602 10.61 -43.41 -15.01
N ASN A 603 9.29 -43.27 -14.87
CA ASN A 603 8.29 -44.21 -15.39
C ASN A 603 7.92 -43.81 -16.84
N LYS A 604 8.68 -44.30 -17.83
CA LYS A 604 8.68 -43.80 -19.21
C LYS A 604 7.67 -44.46 -20.18
N ASP A 605 6.90 -45.45 -19.75
CA ASP A 605 6.30 -46.40 -20.70
C ASP A 605 4.82 -46.17 -21.03
N LEU A 606 4.38 -44.94 -21.29
CA LEU A 606 3.04 -44.70 -21.84
C LEU A 606 3.08 -43.64 -22.96
N LYS A 607 2.67 -44.06 -24.18
CA LYS A 607 2.73 -43.25 -25.41
C LYS A 607 1.96 -41.91 -25.34
N ASN A 608 1.01 -41.77 -24.41
CA ASN A 608 -0.02 -40.73 -24.45
C ASN A 608 0.18 -39.61 -23.41
N TYR A 609 1.30 -39.57 -22.68
CA TYR A 609 1.61 -38.42 -21.83
C TYR A 609 3.10 -38.07 -21.73
N LYS A 610 3.37 -36.85 -21.28
CA LYS A 610 4.71 -36.34 -20.97
C LYS A 610 4.74 -35.79 -19.56
N ILE A 611 5.91 -35.81 -18.94
CA ILE A 611 6.14 -35.30 -17.59
C ILE A 611 7.28 -34.29 -17.64
N GLU A 612 7.06 -33.11 -17.06
CA GLU A 612 8.07 -32.06 -16.92
C GLU A 612 8.21 -31.65 -15.45
N LEU A 613 9.45 -31.53 -14.96
CA LEU A 613 9.75 -30.99 -13.64
C LEU A 613 10.21 -29.54 -13.76
N LEU A 614 9.55 -28.64 -13.02
CA LEU A 614 9.96 -27.25 -12.93
C LEU A 614 11.29 -27.14 -12.17
N THR A 615 12.29 -26.60 -12.86
CA THR A 615 13.63 -26.36 -12.33
C THR A 615 13.86 -24.84 -12.31
N ASN A 616 13.93 -24.26 -11.11
CA ASN A 616 14.26 -22.85 -10.83
C ASN A 616 13.10 -21.86 -10.84
N THR A 617 12.10 -22.11 -10.01
CA THR A 617 10.92 -21.26 -9.80
C THR A 617 10.72 -20.98 -8.32
N LYS A 618 10.18 -19.80 -7.99
CA LYS A 618 9.78 -19.45 -6.62
C LYS A 618 8.43 -20.13 -6.27
N PRO A 619 8.13 -20.42 -5.00
CA PRO A 619 6.89 -21.11 -4.61
C PRO A 619 5.60 -20.45 -5.12
N GLU A 620 5.53 -19.12 -5.15
CA GLU A 620 4.38 -18.37 -5.68
C GLU A 620 4.20 -18.54 -7.20
N VAL A 621 5.31 -18.74 -7.93
CA VAL A 621 5.30 -19.00 -9.37
C VAL A 621 4.87 -20.44 -9.62
N ASP A 622 5.41 -21.41 -8.89
CA ASP A 622 4.97 -22.81 -8.94
C ASP A 622 3.48 -22.93 -8.65
N PHE A 623 3.02 -22.27 -7.59
CA PHE A 623 1.62 -22.25 -7.20
C PHE A 623 0.74 -21.75 -8.35
N THR A 624 1.13 -20.65 -9.00
CA THR A 624 0.38 -20.07 -10.10
C THR A 624 0.37 -21.00 -11.32
N ILE A 625 1.51 -21.60 -11.69
CA ILE A 625 1.60 -22.53 -12.84
C ILE A 625 0.69 -23.73 -12.62
N LEU A 626 0.82 -24.40 -11.47
CA LEU A 626 0.07 -25.62 -11.20
C LEU A 626 -1.43 -25.36 -11.02
N SER A 627 -1.82 -24.20 -10.49
CA SER A 627 -3.23 -23.81 -10.35
C SER A 627 -3.90 -23.42 -11.68
N ASN A 628 -3.12 -23.13 -12.72
CA ASN A 628 -3.63 -22.85 -14.08
C ASN A 628 -3.64 -24.10 -14.99
N CYS A 629 -3.26 -25.27 -14.47
CA CYS A 629 -3.46 -26.54 -15.16
C CYS A 629 -4.95 -26.92 -15.19
N ASN A 630 -5.36 -27.80 -16.12
CA ASN A 630 -6.74 -28.27 -16.21
C ASN A 630 -7.14 -29.13 -15.00
N HIS A 631 -6.21 -29.97 -14.52
CA HIS A 631 -6.42 -30.91 -13.42
C HIS A 631 -5.21 -30.89 -12.47
N VAL A 632 -5.36 -31.43 -11.26
CA VAL A 632 -4.31 -31.39 -10.24
C VAL A 632 -4.14 -32.74 -9.52
N ILE A 633 -2.89 -33.13 -9.29
CA ILE A 633 -2.51 -34.18 -8.34
C ILE A 633 -1.77 -33.50 -7.17
N THR A 634 -2.28 -33.66 -5.96
CA THR A 634 -1.68 -33.06 -4.75
C THR A 634 -1.19 -34.09 -3.75
N SER A 635 0.00 -33.86 -3.23
CA SER A 635 0.52 -34.52 -2.03
C SER A 635 -0.14 -34.01 -0.72
N VAL A 636 0.65 -33.90 0.35
CA VAL A 636 0.22 -33.40 1.67
C VAL A 636 0.32 -31.88 1.77
N GLY A 637 -0.60 -31.27 2.51
CA GLY A 637 -0.58 -29.87 2.93
C GLY A 637 -1.53 -28.95 2.17
N THR A 638 -1.62 -27.71 2.62
CA THR A 638 -2.57 -26.70 2.13
C THR A 638 -2.19 -26.08 0.79
N PHE A 639 -0.89 -26.09 0.43
CA PHE A 639 -0.42 -25.54 -0.84
C PHE A 639 -1.05 -26.28 -2.03
N GLY A 640 -0.90 -27.60 -2.09
CA GLY A 640 -1.48 -28.41 -3.16
C GLY A 640 -3.01 -28.52 -3.06
N TRP A 641 -3.58 -28.39 -1.85
CA TRP A 641 -5.02 -28.26 -1.66
C TRP A 641 -5.56 -27.05 -2.44
N TRP A 642 -4.99 -25.86 -2.25
CA TRP A 642 -5.47 -24.66 -2.93
C TRP A 642 -5.25 -24.70 -4.44
N MET A 643 -4.19 -25.35 -4.92
CA MET A 643 -4.02 -25.57 -6.37
C MET A 643 -5.19 -26.36 -6.96
N GLY A 644 -5.55 -27.48 -6.35
CA GLY A 644 -6.66 -28.33 -6.83
C GLY A 644 -7.99 -27.60 -6.78
N TRP A 645 -8.22 -26.85 -5.70
CA TRP A 645 -9.44 -26.07 -5.57
C TRP A 645 -9.52 -24.98 -6.64
N ILE A 646 -8.45 -24.19 -6.86
CA ILE A 646 -8.44 -23.08 -7.84
C ILE A 646 -8.52 -23.60 -9.28
N ALA A 647 -7.82 -24.68 -9.62
CA ALA A 647 -7.84 -25.27 -10.97
C ALA A 647 -9.26 -25.68 -11.41
N ASN A 648 -10.15 -25.96 -10.44
CA ASN A 648 -11.57 -26.26 -10.68
C ASN A 648 -11.82 -27.40 -11.67
N GLY A 649 -10.90 -28.35 -11.72
CA GLY A 649 -11.02 -29.59 -12.49
C GLY A 649 -10.89 -30.81 -11.59
N LEU A 650 -10.72 -31.98 -12.21
CA LEU A 650 -10.46 -33.21 -11.49
C LEU A 650 -9.21 -33.06 -10.60
N THR A 651 -9.39 -33.29 -9.30
CA THR A 651 -8.30 -33.24 -8.32
C THR A 651 -8.15 -34.59 -7.65
N VAL A 652 -6.92 -35.11 -7.68
CA VAL A 652 -6.51 -36.34 -6.99
C VAL A 652 -5.64 -35.96 -5.80
N TYR A 653 -5.94 -36.49 -4.62
CA TYR A 653 -5.18 -36.20 -3.40
C TYR A 653 -4.65 -37.47 -2.74
N TYR A 654 -3.61 -37.30 -1.92
CA TYR A 654 -3.07 -38.37 -1.09
C TYR A 654 -3.97 -38.63 0.11
N LYS A 655 -4.63 -39.80 0.13
CA LYS A 655 -5.74 -40.11 1.04
C LYS A 655 -5.37 -40.14 2.52
N TRP A 656 -4.09 -40.21 2.85
CA TRP A 656 -3.61 -40.40 4.22
C TRP A 656 -2.61 -39.32 4.65
N PRO A 657 -2.96 -38.03 4.75
CA PRO A 657 -1.96 -36.99 5.01
C PRO A 657 -1.35 -37.03 6.42
N ALA A 658 -2.02 -37.66 7.38
CA ALA A 658 -1.61 -37.70 8.79
C ALA A 658 -1.81 -39.09 9.42
N ARG A 659 -0.91 -39.47 10.33
CA ARG A 659 -0.98 -40.70 11.11
C ARG A 659 -1.95 -40.53 12.29
N PRO A 660 -2.83 -41.51 12.55
CA PRO A 660 -3.63 -41.53 13.78
C PRO A 660 -2.74 -41.40 15.03
N ASN A 661 -3.29 -40.85 16.11
CA ASN A 661 -2.61 -40.71 17.42
C ASN A 661 -1.31 -39.87 17.38
N THR A 662 -1.17 -38.96 16.41
CA THR A 662 -0.08 -37.98 16.38
C THR A 662 -0.62 -36.57 16.58
N PHE A 663 0.27 -35.60 16.87
CA PHE A 663 -0.12 -34.18 16.99
C PHE A 663 -0.95 -33.74 15.77
N LEU A 664 -0.44 -33.97 14.56
CA LEU A 664 -1.18 -33.64 13.34
C LEU A 664 -2.47 -34.46 13.20
N GLY A 665 -2.44 -35.76 13.48
CA GLY A 665 -3.62 -36.62 13.41
C GLY A 665 -4.76 -36.15 14.33
N SER A 666 -4.44 -35.60 15.50
CA SER A 666 -5.42 -35.09 16.47
C SER A 666 -6.13 -33.80 16.03
N GLN A 667 -5.59 -33.09 15.04
CA GLN A 667 -6.20 -31.86 14.51
C GLN A 667 -7.29 -32.17 13.47
N TYR A 668 -7.15 -33.25 12.71
CA TYR A 668 -8.15 -33.63 11.72
C TYR A 668 -9.40 -34.24 12.34
N ASN A 669 -10.54 -34.09 11.66
CA ASN A 669 -11.70 -34.92 11.95
C ASN A 669 -11.41 -36.39 11.54
N LYS A 670 -12.07 -37.36 12.20
CA LYS A 670 -11.76 -38.80 12.10
C LYS A 670 -11.60 -39.34 10.66
N ASN A 671 -12.33 -38.76 9.70
CA ASN A 671 -12.36 -39.21 8.30
C ASN A 671 -11.70 -38.21 7.32
N PHE A 672 -11.04 -37.16 7.81
CA PHE A 672 -10.42 -36.08 7.01
C PHE A 672 -11.39 -35.30 6.09
N THR A 673 -12.70 -35.53 6.20
CA THR A 673 -13.74 -34.97 5.33
C THR A 673 -13.99 -33.48 5.53
N ASP A 674 -13.55 -32.92 6.67
CA ASP A 674 -13.63 -31.47 6.89
C ASP A 674 -12.51 -30.73 6.15
N PHE A 675 -11.41 -31.42 5.86
CA PHE A 675 -10.26 -30.86 5.16
C PHE A 675 -10.37 -31.08 3.65
N PHE A 676 -10.53 -32.32 3.18
CA PHE A 676 -10.59 -32.61 1.74
C PHE A 676 -11.95 -32.23 1.14
N TYR A 677 -11.90 -31.63 -0.04
CA TYR A 677 -13.09 -31.20 -0.76
C TYR A 677 -13.87 -32.44 -1.27
N PRO A 678 -15.21 -32.50 -1.14
CA PRO A 678 -15.98 -33.72 -1.39
C PRO A 678 -15.83 -34.32 -2.79
N ASP A 679 -15.68 -33.49 -3.82
CA ASP A 679 -15.63 -33.93 -5.22
C ASP A 679 -14.25 -34.45 -5.66
N TRP A 680 -13.29 -34.55 -4.73
CA TRP A 680 -11.93 -34.98 -5.04
C TRP A 680 -11.72 -36.47 -4.81
N VAL A 681 -10.77 -37.02 -5.56
CA VAL A 681 -10.48 -38.46 -5.56
C VAL A 681 -9.27 -38.75 -4.68
N GLY A 682 -9.50 -39.47 -3.58
CA GLY A 682 -8.43 -39.90 -2.68
C GLY A 682 -7.80 -41.21 -3.13
N ILE A 683 -6.50 -41.19 -3.42
CA ILE A 683 -5.70 -42.40 -3.71
C ILE A 683 -4.79 -42.69 -2.52
N PRO A 684 -4.73 -43.97 -2.06
CA PRO A 684 -3.93 -44.36 -0.89
C PRO A 684 -2.42 -44.27 -1.10
#